data_AF-K9W6D4-F1
#
_entry.id   AF-K9W6D4-F1
#
_cell.length_a   1.000
_cell.length_b   1.000
_cell.length_c   1.000
_cell.angle_alpha   90.00
_cell.angle_beta   90.00
_cell.angle_gamma   90.00
#
_symmetry.space_group_name_H-M   'P 1'
#
loop_
_entity.id
_entity.type
_entity.pdbx_description
1 polymer ?
#
loop_
_entity_poly.entity_id
_entity_poly.type
_entity_poly.pdbx_seq_one_letter_code
_entity_poly.pdbx_strand_id
1 'polypeptide(L)'
;MVANFKQRLPYQSGKNHPCPICDRTKDGDCKFSETEALCHTHIDGEPIGLNNSTHLLLWKYNGATKDRGWGQYRLDTRERQERKEIRAKSRKEYFYDDRNGNRLIKVTRVDDGQGRKQFYQSHWDGQKWVSGLTEEVKKAVPIYKYQQVRSAIANGQPIFMVEGEGVADALWELGIAATTTLGGSKKYRTYGDYSQDLVGASLVISPDRDECGLEHMEDINQDFPDAQWCYCFPDSPLWEHIPKNSGSDLADWIINDKATEKDIMNAVGAKRELKQFQPNDNSNSNVISHPTATREIYTNEEIDQKINQFISEGLSGSQLELQLANLAANSPHSSSVIEKIYKAKLKECELFESRKEVADELDVLLLASSSTVELEKILPTDLANPITKLASWLSLRPEGYLTCLLTAVSTLHKVGTKIVLHNGMGFKVTPNLFAGIVAESSQKKSPIVKAMVSEPLGILQGKAREEYNSSKKQYELDCSEWDRLKGDERRDRFPEGKPQKPVMKRYYYSSSTNEGLVNQVTAYPEQGILANVDELAGLFKSANAYRNGRGSDEEDMLSFYDGTGSSVLRADGMRADLEGLLLGIVGTIQPLTIQKMMQDCSDGNGKWARFIFVNQPLAASEMPDDGGDIDLHLMLARLYENIDKLPATTYRLSPEAFQYFRGQYNKLEQKRVNDPNPGMRTVWGKTEGRIGKLAINLHVIHELMNGRTPSEVIPLDIIKKAVRLAKFYCHQVQAMYSEFSSGSLAPHLAKIIQLCERKQRAVTPKEISLTFPHSKRPKAEVVKIWFNELAAMGLGNVEGKGRLVEFSSISTSSSLPVVTSSHSVVSPVVSQKPTQTHILQELQNSSSLSSQISPFASVDQLDGQNDLLQAQLVVEPVEERIENLTTETTETTESVFAIPVEDSSSSHATTEATTELTTETTGATTEIKIDLKIGSSVMINCPQSPKHNQIAQILRAAKTEGYWVVQFSDGTDTILPTSNLPLVQQMALPLQESGIQVGDKVKDSKKEGVVVERYQQGSDFICGVDFGDKIGVVYLSESELNKRFTRIGSKL
;
A
#
# COMPACT_ATOMS: atom_id res chain seq x y z
N MET A 1 -29.85 8.52 -11.34
CA MET A 1 -30.27 9.94 -11.47
C MET A 1 -30.51 10.26 -12.96
N VAL A 2 -31.71 10.03 -13.52
CA VAL A 2 -31.93 10.23 -14.99
C VAL A 2 -33.27 10.92 -15.34
N ALA A 3 -34.16 11.19 -14.37
CA ALA A 3 -35.48 11.77 -14.65
C ALA A 3 -35.51 13.32 -14.75
N ASN A 4 -34.58 14.03 -14.10
CA ASN A 4 -34.74 15.47 -13.81
C ASN A 4 -34.06 16.45 -14.80
N PHE A 5 -33.49 16.00 -15.92
CA PHE A 5 -32.81 16.91 -16.85
C PHE A 5 -33.76 17.86 -17.60
N LYS A 6 -34.97 17.42 -17.97
CA LYS A 6 -35.93 18.22 -18.77
C LYS A 6 -36.55 19.43 -18.03
N GLN A 7 -36.26 19.64 -16.73
CA GLN A 7 -36.78 20.75 -15.91
C GLN A 7 -35.71 21.77 -15.44
N ARG A 8 -34.42 21.60 -15.78
CA ARG A 8 -33.32 22.40 -15.19
C ARG A 8 -32.64 23.43 -16.10
N LEU A 9 -33.07 23.55 -17.36
CA LEU A 9 -32.43 24.41 -18.36
C LEU A 9 -33.38 25.57 -18.73
N PRO A 10 -33.12 26.81 -18.28
CA PRO A 10 -34.05 27.93 -18.43
C PRO A 10 -34.06 28.53 -19.84
N TYR A 11 -32.98 28.39 -20.61
CA TYR A 11 -32.85 28.98 -21.93
C TYR A 11 -33.12 27.96 -23.04
N GLN A 12 -33.68 28.42 -24.16
CA GLN A 12 -33.91 27.65 -25.38
C GLN A 12 -33.32 28.42 -26.56
N SER A 13 -32.85 27.71 -27.58
CA SER A 13 -32.21 28.31 -28.75
C SER A 13 -33.17 29.21 -29.53
N GLY A 14 -32.76 30.45 -29.76
CA GLY A 14 -33.60 31.47 -30.40
C GLY A 14 -32.85 32.75 -30.72
N LYS A 15 -33.54 33.73 -31.30
CA LYS A 15 -32.91 34.90 -31.91
C LYS A 15 -32.10 35.77 -30.94
N ASN A 16 -32.47 35.75 -29.66
CA ASN A 16 -31.80 36.49 -28.58
C ASN A 16 -30.83 35.62 -27.76
N HIS A 17 -30.85 34.30 -27.98
CA HIS A 17 -30.15 33.29 -27.18
C HIS A 17 -29.70 32.14 -28.11
N PRO A 18 -28.60 32.28 -28.87
CA PRO A 18 -28.05 31.20 -29.69
C PRO A 18 -27.68 29.98 -28.82
N CYS A 19 -27.78 28.77 -29.39
CA CYS A 19 -27.28 27.57 -28.69
C CYS A 19 -25.75 27.63 -28.55
N PRO A 20 -25.17 27.52 -27.33
CA PRO A 20 -23.72 27.65 -27.12
C PRO A 20 -22.88 26.48 -27.68
N ILE A 21 -23.50 25.51 -28.36
CA ILE A 21 -22.86 24.34 -28.97
C ILE A 21 -22.96 24.36 -30.51
N CYS A 22 -23.93 25.07 -31.10
CA CYS A 22 -24.16 25.05 -32.55
C CYS A 22 -24.65 26.37 -33.15
N ASP A 23 -24.59 27.47 -32.38
CA ASP A 23 -24.96 28.86 -32.72
C ASP A 23 -26.35 29.05 -33.39
N ARG A 24 -27.22 28.05 -33.27
CA ARG A 24 -28.54 28.02 -33.90
C ARG A 24 -29.48 29.00 -33.21
N THR A 25 -30.10 29.89 -34.00
CA THR A 25 -30.88 31.07 -33.53
C THR A 25 -32.34 31.09 -33.96
N LYS A 26 -32.84 30.07 -34.68
CA LYS A 26 -34.22 30.06 -35.23
C LYS A 26 -35.15 28.97 -34.67
N ASP A 27 -34.59 27.86 -34.20
CA ASP A 27 -35.35 26.66 -33.86
C ASP A 27 -35.18 26.35 -32.37
N GLY A 28 -36.27 26.13 -31.64
CA GLY A 28 -36.31 26.06 -30.16
C GLY A 28 -35.81 24.75 -29.55
N ASP A 29 -35.18 23.89 -30.36
CA ASP A 29 -34.94 22.50 -30.02
C ASP A 29 -33.79 22.29 -29.05
N CYS A 30 -32.78 23.17 -29.05
CA CYS A 30 -31.65 23.10 -28.12
C CYS A 30 -31.98 23.87 -26.83
N LYS A 31 -31.56 23.33 -25.68
CA LYS A 31 -31.87 23.92 -24.35
C LYS A 31 -30.63 24.01 -23.50
N PHE A 32 -30.46 25.08 -22.73
CA PHE A 32 -29.22 25.31 -21.99
C PHE A 32 -29.38 26.18 -20.74
N SER A 33 -28.32 26.20 -19.94
CA SER A 33 -28.04 27.05 -18.79
C SER A 33 -26.62 27.60 -18.92
N GLU A 34 -26.13 28.30 -17.90
CA GLU A 34 -24.74 28.79 -17.83
C GLU A 34 -23.69 27.68 -17.73
N THR A 35 -24.08 26.43 -17.43
CA THR A 35 -23.15 25.31 -17.19
C THR A 35 -23.54 23.98 -17.84
N GLU A 36 -24.77 23.80 -18.31
CA GLU A 36 -25.26 22.57 -18.96
C GLU A 36 -26.05 22.88 -20.23
N ALA A 37 -25.89 22.08 -21.28
CA ALA A 37 -26.55 22.28 -22.57
C ALA A 37 -26.98 20.94 -23.22
N LEU A 38 -28.09 20.99 -23.95
CA LEU A 38 -28.64 19.93 -24.78
C LEU A 38 -28.66 20.41 -26.23
N CYS A 39 -27.82 19.82 -27.08
CA CYS A 39 -27.72 20.16 -28.50
C CYS A 39 -28.45 19.11 -29.35
N HIS A 40 -29.33 19.55 -30.24
CA HIS A 40 -29.99 18.66 -31.22
C HIS A 40 -29.15 18.51 -32.51
N THR A 41 -28.19 19.40 -32.78
CA THR A 41 -27.33 19.31 -33.97
C THR A 41 -26.19 18.29 -33.79
N HIS A 42 -25.46 18.38 -32.68
CA HIS A 42 -24.35 17.47 -32.36
C HIS A 42 -24.83 16.46 -31.31
N ILE A 43 -25.43 15.36 -31.78
CA ILE A 43 -26.02 14.34 -30.90
C ILE A 43 -24.97 13.35 -30.39
N ASP A 44 -24.13 12.82 -31.29
CA ASP A 44 -23.14 11.78 -30.98
C ASP A 44 -21.74 12.33 -30.63
N GLY A 45 -21.58 13.65 -30.58
CA GLY A 45 -20.33 14.31 -30.18
C GLY A 45 -19.35 14.65 -31.31
N GLU A 46 -19.79 14.65 -32.57
CA GLU A 46 -18.94 15.03 -33.71
C GLU A 46 -18.32 16.44 -33.56
N PRO A 47 -17.05 16.62 -33.95
CA PRO A 47 -16.34 17.89 -33.79
C PRO A 47 -16.97 18.99 -34.66
N ILE A 48 -17.26 20.13 -34.03
CA ILE A 48 -17.81 21.32 -34.69
C ILE A 48 -16.76 21.90 -35.64
N GLY A 49 -17.18 22.28 -36.85
CA GLY A 49 -16.29 22.88 -37.85
C GLY A 49 -15.60 24.15 -37.31
N LEU A 50 -14.27 24.22 -37.44
CA LEU A 50 -13.39 25.23 -36.85
C LEU A 50 -13.65 26.65 -37.39
N ASN A 51 -14.63 27.35 -36.81
CA ASN A 51 -14.98 28.74 -37.11
C ASN A 51 -14.82 29.65 -35.88
N ASN A 52 -13.59 29.78 -35.39
CA ASN A 52 -13.10 30.89 -34.56
C ASN A 52 -13.99 31.40 -33.40
N SER A 53 -14.44 30.51 -32.51
CA SER A 53 -14.93 30.92 -31.18
C SER A 53 -14.25 30.11 -30.06
N THR A 54 -13.47 30.79 -29.21
CA THR A 54 -12.84 30.21 -28.01
C THR A 54 -13.85 29.68 -27.00
N HIS A 55 -15.12 30.06 -27.15
CA HIS A 55 -16.25 29.64 -26.32
C HIS A 55 -16.57 28.13 -26.42
N LEU A 56 -16.21 27.47 -27.54
CA LEU A 56 -16.57 26.07 -27.79
C LEU A 56 -15.66 25.04 -27.10
N LEU A 57 -14.39 25.37 -26.85
CA LEU A 57 -13.44 24.47 -26.18
C LEU A 57 -13.87 24.11 -24.75
N LEU A 58 -14.67 24.97 -24.11
CA LEU A 58 -15.10 24.80 -22.72
C LEU A 58 -16.27 23.80 -22.54
N TRP A 59 -16.91 23.34 -23.61
CA TRP A 59 -18.13 22.51 -23.53
C TRP A 59 -17.87 21.02 -23.82
N LYS A 60 -17.87 20.21 -22.77
CA LYS A 60 -17.54 18.79 -22.83
C LYS A 60 -18.78 17.93 -23.05
N TYR A 61 -18.75 17.11 -24.11
CA TYR A 61 -19.78 16.12 -24.40
C TYR A 61 -19.78 15.00 -23.35
N ASN A 62 -20.96 14.67 -22.82
CA ASN A 62 -21.19 13.66 -21.78
C ASN A 62 -22.14 12.53 -22.26
N GLY A 63 -22.30 12.36 -23.57
CA GLY A 63 -23.16 11.34 -24.17
C GLY A 63 -24.55 11.83 -24.59
N ALA A 64 -25.22 11.08 -25.46
CA ALA A 64 -26.59 11.37 -25.88
C ALA A 64 -27.60 11.16 -24.73
N THR A 65 -28.77 11.80 -24.87
CA THR A 65 -29.97 11.48 -24.10
C THR A 65 -30.46 10.06 -24.42
N LYS A 66 -31.20 9.42 -23.50
CA LYS A 66 -31.72 8.04 -23.70
C LYS A 66 -32.52 7.89 -25.00
N ASP A 67 -33.27 8.94 -25.35
CA ASP A 67 -34.15 9.02 -26.52
C ASP A 67 -33.35 9.25 -27.83
N ARG A 68 -32.01 9.41 -27.75
CA ARG A 68 -31.07 9.84 -28.82
C ARG A 68 -31.45 11.12 -29.59
N GLY A 69 -32.39 11.94 -29.11
CA GLY A 69 -32.76 13.21 -29.76
C GLY A 69 -31.80 14.39 -29.49
N TRP A 70 -30.99 14.32 -28.44
CA TRP A 70 -30.07 15.39 -28.04
C TRP A 70 -28.75 14.86 -27.48
N GLY A 71 -27.63 15.49 -27.85
CA GLY A 71 -26.34 15.34 -27.19
C GLY A 71 -26.26 16.19 -25.92
N GLN A 72 -25.70 15.64 -24.84
CA GLN A 72 -25.57 16.33 -23.55
C GLN A 72 -24.17 16.93 -23.40
N TYR A 73 -24.09 18.21 -23.04
CA TYR A 73 -22.85 18.97 -22.88
C TYR A 73 -22.81 19.64 -21.50
N ARG A 74 -21.63 19.71 -20.87
CA ARG A 74 -21.40 20.45 -19.63
C ARG A 74 -20.14 21.30 -19.76
N LEU A 75 -20.18 22.52 -19.23
CA LEU A 75 -19.04 23.43 -19.18
C LEU A 75 -17.96 22.85 -18.22
N ASP A 76 -16.76 22.58 -18.72
CA ASP A 76 -15.64 22.09 -17.89
C ASP A 76 -14.90 23.30 -17.28
N THR A 77 -15.40 23.78 -16.13
CA THR A 77 -14.90 24.98 -15.43
C THR A 77 -13.48 24.85 -14.85
N ARG A 78 -12.77 23.75 -15.13
CA ARG A 78 -11.44 23.43 -14.61
C ARG A 78 -10.30 24.07 -15.41
N GLU A 79 -10.55 24.45 -16.66
CA GLU A 79 -9.53 25.01 -17.57
C GLU A 79 -9.48 26.55 -17.56
N ARG A 80 -9.89 27.19 -16.46
CA ARG A 80 -9.71 28.63 -16.23
C ARG A 80 -8.38 29.00 -15.54
N GLN A 81 -7.42 28.09 -15.57
CA GLN A 81 -6.01 28.34 -15.21
C GLN A 81 -5.14 27.96 -16.41
N GLU A 82 -4.52 28.96 -17.04
CA GLU A 82 -3.48 28.74 -18.05
C GLU A 82 -2.29 28.02 -17.39
N ARG A 83 -2.15 26.73 -17.64
CA ARG A 83 -1.00 25.96 -17.18
C ARG A 83 0.18 26.26 -18.09
N LYS A 84 1.05 27.21 -17.69
CA LYS A 84 2.32 27.49 -18.37
C LYS A 84 3.03 26.18 -18.69
N GLU A 85 3.52 26.03 -19.93
CA GLU A 85 4.14 24.79 -20.38
C GLU A 85 5.35 24.40 -19.50
N ILE A 86 5.56 23.10 -19.32
CA ILE A 86 6.66 22.58 -18.50
C ILE A 86 7.99 22.85 -19.22
N ARG A 87 8.64 23.97 -18.85
CA ARG A 87 9.93 24.37 -19.41
C ARG A 87 10.97 23.27 -19.17
N ALA A 88 11.73 22.95 -20.23
CA ALA A 88 12.71 21.87 -20.22
C ALA A 88 13.84 22.11 -19.19
N LYS A 89 14.44 21.00 -18.72
CA LYS A 89 15.48 21.01 -17.68
C LYS A 89 16.65 21.92 -18.08
N SER A 90 16.85 23.00 -17.34
CA SER A 90 17.77 24.07 -17.71
C SER A 90 18.33 24.81 -16.48
N ARG A 91 19.41 25.57 -16.70
CA ARG A 91 20.11 26.34 -15.65
C ARG A 91 20.61 27.65 -16.24
N LYS A 92 20.07 28.79 -15.78
CA LYS A 92 20.45 30.14 -16.21
C LYS A 92 21.00 30.94 -15.03
N GLU A 93 22.08 31.68 -15.25
CA GLU A 93 22.71 32.55 -14.26
C GLU A 93 22.53 34.01 -14.68
N TYR A 94 21.95 34.81 -13.78
CA TYR A 94 21.79 36.25 -13.93
C TYR A 94 22.76 36.95 -12.98
N PHE A 95 23.46 37.98 -13.47
CA PHE A 95 24.46 38.73 -12.72
C PHE A 95 23.96 40.15 -12.46
N TYR A 96 24.11 40.59 -11.22
CA TYR A 96 23.95 41.99 -10.82
C TYR A 96 25.35 42.53 -10.52
N ASP A 97 25.71 43.58 -11.25
CA ASP A 97 26.94 44.34 -11.03
C ASP A 97 26.64 45.54 -10.12
N ASP A 98 27.64 46.07 -9.41
CA ASP A 98 27.51 47.30 -8.65
C ASP A 98 27.35 48.52 -9.59
N ARG A 99 27.08 49.69 -9.02
CA ARG A 99 26.90 50.94 -9.78
C ARG A 99 28.16 51.40 -10.54
N ASN A 100 29.31 50.76 -10.30
CA ASN A 100 30.59 51.01 -10.97
C ASN A 100 30.94 49.96 -12.04
N GLY A 101 30.24 48.81 -12.09
CA GLY A 101 30.47 47.70 -13.02
C GLY A 101 31.18 46.47 -12.45
N ASN A 102 31.39 46.39 -11.13
CA ASN A 102 32.00 45.23 -10.47
C ASN A 102 30.97 44.15 -10.16
N ARG A 103 31.31 42.86 -10.33
CA ARG A 103 30.41 41.73 -10.00
C ARG A 103 30.02 41.75 -8.52
N LEU A 104 28.72 41.83 -8.21
CA LEU A 104 28.20 41.94 -6.84
C LEU A 104 27.37 40.72 -6.43
N ILE A 105 26.33 40.37 -7.19
CA ILE A 105 25.42 39.24 -6.93
C ILE A 105 25.27 38.36 -8.16
N LYS A 106 25.03 37.06 -7.92
CA LYS A 106 24.56 36.09 -8.91
C LYS A 106 23.28 35.42 -8.44
N VAL A 107 22.26 35.41 -9.30
CA VAL A 107 21.03 34.64 -9.14
C VAL A 107 21.07 33.47 -10.12
N THR A 108 21.03 32.24 -9.61
CA THR A 108 20.97 31.01 -10.42
C THR A 108 19.55 30.47 -10.39
N ARG A 109 18.89 30.42 -11.55
CA ARG A 109 17.64 29.69 -11.76
C ARG A 109 17.95 28.27 -12.26
N VAL A 110 17.30 27.27 -11.67
CA VAL A 110 17.32 25.87 -12.11
C VAL A 110 15.88 25.42 -12.32
N ASP A 111 15.55 24.96 -13.51
CA ASP A 111 14.27 24.33 -13.85
C ASP A 111 14.50 22.82 -14.00
N ASP A 112 13.67 21.99 -13.36
CA ASP A 112 13.94 20.54 -13.26
C ASP A 112 13.47 19.70 -14.46
N GLY A 113 12.68 20.29 -15.36
CA GLY A 113 12.02 19.60 -16.48
C GLY A 113 10.73 18.85 -16.10
N GLN A 114 10.26 18.99 -14.86
CA GLN A 114 9.00 18.42 -14.33
C GLN A 114 8.07 19.51 -13.75
N GLY A 115 8.37 20.79 -14.00
CA GLY A 115 7.56 21.94 -13.64
C GLY A 115 7.98 22.64 -12.35
N ARG A 116 9.12 22.27 -11.73
CA ARG A 116 9.63 22.91 -10.51
C ARG A 116 10.82 23.82 -10.84
N LYS A 117 10.74 25.07 -10.36
CA LYS A 117 11.79 26.09 -10.45
C LYS A 117 12.45 26.30 -9.08
N GLN A 118 13.78 26.37 -9.04
CA GLN A 118 14.58 26.67 -7.86
C GLN A 118 15.47 27.88 -8.12
N PHE A 119 15.62 28.75 -7.13
CA PHE A 119 16.43 29.96 -7.21
C PHE A 119 17.48 29.97 -6.10
N TYR A 120 18.73 30.22 -6.47
CA TYR A 120 19.86 30.32 -5.55
C TYR A 120 20.52 31.69 -5.70
N GLN A 121 20.69 32.40 -4.58
CA GLN A 121 21.37 33.70 -4.53
C GLN A 121 22.76 33.55 -3.94
N SER A 122 23.74 34.21 -4.54
CA SER A 122 25.14 34.25 -4.07
C SER A 122 25.72 35.65 -4.25
N HIS A 123 26.61 36.08 -3.35
CA HIS A 123 27.39 37.30 -3.49
C HIS A 123 28.85 37.01 -3.88
N TRP A 124 29.54 38.01 -4.41
CA TRP A 124 30.97 37.95 -4.70
C TRP A 124 31.78 38.40 -3.48
N ASP A 125 32.74 37.59 -3.02
CA ASP A 125 33.62 37.93 -1.89
C ASP A 125 34.96 38.57 -2.30
N GLY A 126 35.10 38.90 -3.59
CA GLY A 126 36.35 39.36 -4.21
C GLY A 126 37.14 38.26 -4.91
N GLN A 127 36.92 36.98 -4.58
CA GLN A 127 37.62 35.84 -5.19
C GLN A 127 36.69 34.72 -5.70
N LYS A 128 35.51 34.55 -5.10
CA LYS A 128 34.56 33.47 -5.40
C LYS A 128 33.12 33.89 -5.11
N TRP A 129 32.19 33.08 -5.61
CA TRP A 129 30.77 33.18 -5.29
C TRP A 129 30.45 32.46 -3.97
N VAL A 130 29.91 33.19 -2.99
CA VAL A 130 29.51 32.68 -1.67
C VAL A 130 27.99 32.65 -1.59
N SER A 131 27.42 31.54 -1.11
CA SER A 131 25.96 31.33 -1.03
C SER A 131 25.31 32.25 0.02
N GLY A 132 24.12 32.78 -0.29
CA GLY A 132 23.39 33.74 0.53
C GLY A 132 23.86 35.19 0.33
N LEU A 133 23.18 36.13 1.00
CA LEU A 133 23.42 37.57 0.91
C LEU A 133 23.51 38.19 2.32
N THR A 134 24.53 39.00 2.58
CA THR A 134 24.64 39.79 3.83
C THR A 134 23.78 41.05 3.76
N GLU A 135 23.36 41.60 4.91
CA GLU A 135 22.52 42.81 4.97
C GLU A 135 23.20 44.04 4.34
N GLU A 136 24.53 44.08 4.35
CA GLU A 136 25.35 45.10 3.70
C GLU A 136 25.27 44.98 2.17
N VAL A 137 25.47 43.76 1.64
CA VAL A 137 25.38 43.50 0.20
C VAL A 137 23.97 43.72 -0.33
N LYS A 138 22.91 43.33 0.42
CA LYS A 138 21.50 43.55 0.03
C LYS A 138 21.19 45.02 -0.27
N LYS A 139 21.69 45.94 0.56
CA LYS A 139 21.45 47.39 0.40
C LYS A 139 22.30 48.02 -0.72
N ALA A 140 23.34 47.33 -1.17
CA ALA A 140 24.23 47.82 -2.24
C ALA A 140 23.73 47.48 -3.66
N VAL A 141 22.78 46.55 -3.80
CA VAL A 141 22.31 46.03 -5.10
C VAL A 141 21.56 47.11 -5.89
N PRO A 142 21.96 47.40 -7.14
CA PRO A 142 21.16 48.23 -8.04
C PRO A 142 20.13 47.39 -8.83
N ILE A 143 19.28 48.07 -9.59
CA ILE A 143 18.37 47.42 -10.55
C ILE A 143 19.11 46.50 -11.56
N TYR A 144 18.41 45.48 -12.08
CA TYR A 144 18.98 44.55 -13.05
C TYR A 144 19.43 45.26 -14.34
N LYS A 145 20.63 44.92 -14.85
CA LYS A 145 21.29 45.58 -16.01
C LYS A 145 21.42 47.12 -15.86
N TYR A 146 21.73 47.60 -14.65
CA TYR A 146 21.90 49.02 -14.30
C TYR A 146 22.64 49.86 -15.37
N GLN A 147 23.82 49.44 -15.84
CA GLN A 147 24.60 50.23 -16.82
C GLN A 147 23.91 50.36 -18.19
N GLN A 148 23.25 49.30 -18.65
CA GLN A 148 22.48 49.29 -19.90
C GLN A 148 21.22 50.16 -19.75
N VAL A 149 20.56 50.10 -18.60
CA VAL A 149 19.39 50.94 -18.27
C VAL A 149 19.77 52.43 -18.20
N ARG A 150 20.86 52.79 -17.51
CA ARG A 150 21.36 54.19 -17.48
C ARG A 150 21.73 54.70 -18.89
N SER A 151 22.25 53.82 -19.76
CA SER A 151 22.51 54.15 -21.17
C SER A 151 21.21 54.38 -21.96
N ALA A 152 20.20 53.53 -21.78
CA ALA A 152 18.89 53.68 -22.43
C ALA A 152 18.15 54.95 -21.97
N ILE A 153 18.23 55.28 -20.67
CA ILE A 153 17.72 56.56 -20.12
C ILE A 153 18.42 57.75 -20.78
N ALA A 154 19.75 57.72 -20.94
CA ALA A 154 20.50 58.78 -21.62
C ALA A 154 20.13 58.93 -23.11
N ASN A 155 19.67 57.84 -23.75
CA ASN A 155 19.14 57.84 -25.12
C ASN A 155 17.65 58.24 -25.20
N GLY A 156 16.98 58.54 -24.08
CA GLY A 156 15.55 58.87 -24.03
C GLY A 156 14.61 57.69 -24.29
N GLN A 157 15.09 56.45 -24.16
CA GLN A 157 14.27 55.25 -24.38
C GLN A 157 13.40 54.95 -23.14
N PRO A 158 12.15 54.47 -23.33
CA PRO A 158 11.33 54.00 -22.22
C PRO A 158 11.91 52.71 -21.61
N ILE A 159 11.81 52.60 -20.28
CA ILE A 159 12.35 51.48 -19.49
C ILE A 159 11.19 50.63 -18.98
N PHE A 160 11.13 49.36 -19.39
CA PHE A 160 10.13 48.42 -18.92
C PHE A 160 10.52 47.81 -17.56
N MET A 161 9.63 47.89 -16.58
CA MET A 161 9.76 47.27 -15.27
C MET A 161 8.93 46.00 -15.19
N VAL A 162 9.58 44.85 -14.96
CA VAL A 162 8.99 43.51 -14.97
C VAL A 162 9.40 42.70 -13.73
N GLU A 163 8.67 41.66 -13.33
CA GLU A 163 8.90 40.95 -12.06
C GLU A 163 10.18 40.08 -12.04
N GLY A 164 10.69 39.61 -13.19
CA GLY A 164 11.79 38.64 -13.22
C GLY A 164 12.85 38.86 -14.31
N GLU A 165 14.09 38.47 -14.01
CA GLU A 165 15.26 38.72 -14.87
C GLU A 165 15.13 38.07 -16.25
N GLY A 166 14.43 36.94 -16.32
CA GLY A 166 14.16 36.22 -17.58
C GLY A 166 13.18 36.94 -18.50
N VAL A 167 12.26 37.76 -17.97
CA VAL A 167 11.35 38.59 -18.78
C VAL A 167 12.10 39.84 -19.27
N ALA A 168 12.93 40.43 -18.40
CA ALA A 168 13.79 41.54 -18.80
C ALA A 168 14.76 41.13 -19.92
N ASP A 169 15.38 39.95 -19.85
CA ASP A 169 16.19 39.40 -20.94
C ASP A 169 15.44 39.28 -22.27
N ALA A 170 14.21 38.73 -22.26
CA ALA A 170 13.40 38.58 -23.48
C ALA A 170 13.07 39.93 -24.15
N LEU A 171 12.81 40.97 -23.35
CA LEU A 171 12.60 42.33 -23.86
C LEU A 171 13.89 42.93 -24.45
N TRP A 172 15.05 42.73 -23.81
CA TRP A 172 16.34 43.14 -24.37
C TRP A 172 16.70 42.40 -25.67
N GLU A 173 16.30 41.13 -25.82
CA GLU A 173 16.44 40.37 -27.07
C GLU A 173 15.56 40.92 -28.22
N LEU A 174 14.45 41.60 -27.89
CA LEU A 174 13.62 42.37 -28.83
C LEU A 174 14.07 43.84 -29.00
N GLY A 175 15.14 44.27 -28.33
CA GLY A 175 15.64 45.66 -28.37
C GLY A 175 14.96 46.63 -27.40
N ILE A 176 13.97 46.18 -26.64
CA ILE A 176 13.28 46.98 -25.61
C ILE A 176 14.15 47.03 -24.34
N ALA A 177 14.43 48.24 -23.85
CA ALA A 177 15.18 48.41 -22.60
C ALA A 177 14.31 48.01 -21.40
N ALA A 178 14.74 47.02 -20.62
CA ALA A 178 13.97 46.47 -19.50
C ALA A 178 14.81 46.22 -18.24
N THR A 179 14.16 46.19 -17.07
CA THR A 179 14.80 45.99 -15.78
C THR A 179 13.87 45.32 -14.77
N THR A 180 14.44 44.91 -13.64
CA THR A 180 13.73 44.25 -12.53
C THR A 180 14.51 44.41 -11.23
N THR A 181 13.88 44.11 -10.09
CA THR A 181 14.46 44.18 -8.75
C THR A 181 14.71 42.80 -8.15
N LEU A 182 15.78 42.69 -7.36
CA LEU A 182 16.21 41.43 -6.77
C LEU A 182 15.11 40.81 -5.87
N GLY A 183 14.67 39.60 -6.21
CA GLY A 183 13.86 38.75 -5.33
C GLY A 183 12.36 38.64 -5.67
N GLY A 184 11.87 39.34 -6.70
CA GLY A 184 10.49 39.24 -7.21
C GLY A 184 9.42 39.81 -6.26
N SER A 185 8.15 39.43 -6.50
CA SER A 185 7.00 40.02 -5.82
C SER A 185 7.07 40.01 -4.28
N LYS A 186 6.49 41.07 -3.71
CA LYS A 186 6.39 41.44 -2.29
C LYS A 186 7.74 41.64 -1.57
N LYS A 187 8.85 41.82 -2.29
CA LYS A 187 10.17 42.10 -1.70
C LYS A 187 10.84 43.40 -2.13
N TYR A 188 10.18 44.23 -2.96
CA TYR A 188 10.70 45.53 -3.43
C TYR A 188 11.28 46.38 -2.28
N ARG A 189 10.43 46.75 -1.30
CA ARG A 189 10.81 47.48 -0.09
C ARG A 189 11.76 46.75 0.88
N THR A 190 12.07 45.46 0.64
CA THR A 190 12.87 44.62 1.56
C THR A 190 14.37 44.69 1.27
N TYR A 191 14.77 44.93 0.03
CA TYR A 191 16.19 44.91 -0.36
C TYR A 191 16.82 46.30 -0.46
N GLY A 192 16.07 47.35 -0.83
CA GLY A 192 16.58 48.71 -0.84
C GLY A 192 15.56 49.75 -1.32
N ASP A 193 16.02 50.99 -1.44
CA ASP A 193 15.37 52.05 -2.19
C ASP A 193 15.96 52.05 -3.61
N TYR A 194 15.11 51.77 -4.61
CA TYR A 194 15.50 51.71 -6.02
C TYR A 194 15.15 52.99 -6.79
N SER A 195 14.50 53.98 -6.15
CA SER A 195 14.06 55.22 -6.79
C SER A 195 15.22 55.96 -7.47
N GLN A 196 16.37 55.99 -6.80
CA GLN A 196 17.58 56.70 -7.21
C GLN A 196 18.22 56.15 -8.49
N ASP A 197 18.07 54.84 -8.78
CA ASP A 197 18.65 54.22 -9.98
C ASP A 197 17.91 54.62 -11.26
N LEU A 198 16.60 54.87 -11.14
CA LEU A 198 15.68 55.16 -12.25
C LEU A 198 15.40 56.67 -12.42
N VAL A 199 16.09 57.55 -11.68
CA VAL A 199 15.95 59.01 -11.85
C VAL A 199 16.22 59.43 -13.30
N GLY A 200 15.20 60.03 -13.92
CA GLY A 200 15.20 60.45 -15.32
C GLY A 200 14.64 59.44 -16.33
N ALA A 201 14.22 58.24 -15.90
CA ALA A 201 13.60 57.26 -16.79
C ALA A 201 12.14 57.63 -17.14
N SER A 202 11.75 57.37 -18.39
CA SER A 202 10.34 57.18 -18.74
C SER A 202 9.99 55.72 -18.44
N LEU A 203 9.20 55.46 -17.40
CA LEU A 203 8.96 54.12 -16.89
C LEU A 203 7.68 53.50 -17.49
N VAL A 204 7.77 52.23 -17.91
CA VAL A 204 6.63 51.41 -18.31
C VAL A 204 6.51 50.22 -17.36
N ILE A 205 5.44 50.16 -16.59
CA ILE A 205 5.18 49.12 -15.60
C ILE A 205 4.41 47.96 -16.26
N SER A 206 4.86 46.72 -16.04
CA SER A 206 4.28 45.52 -16.65
C SER A 206 4.05 44.40 -15.61
N PRO A 207 2.82 44.22 -15.10
CA PRO A 207 2.49 43.15 -14.17
C PRO A 207 2.36 41.78 -14.86
N ASP A 208 2.84 40.73 -14.19
CA ASP A 208 2.37 39.36 -14.42
C ASP A 208 0.85 39.29 -14.14
N ARG A 209 0.10 38.50 -14.92
CA ARG A 209 -1.37 38.45 -14.84
C ARG A 209 -1.88 37.59 -13.67
N ASP A 210 -1.47 37.90 -12.45
CA ASP A 210 -2.04 37.37 -11.20
C ASP A 210 -2.12 38.43 -10.09
N GLU A 211 -2.83 38.13 -9.00
CA GLU A 211 -2.98 39.02 -7.83
C GLU A 211 -1.62 39.48 -7.27
N CYS A 212 -0.59 38.63 -7.37
CA CYS A 212 0.72 38.84 -6.77
C CYS A 212 1.61 39.77 -7.61
N GLY A 213 1.53 39.66 -8.94
CA GLY A 213 2.21 40.57 -9.88
C GLY A 213 1.60 41.97 -9.89
N LEU A 214 0.26 42.07 -9.80
CA LEU A 214 -0.44 43.36 -9.70
C LEU A 214 -0.10 44.11 -8.41
N GLU A 215 -0.13 43.45 -7.25
CA GLU A 215 0.29 44.09 -5.98
C GLU A 215 1.75 44.59 -6.03
N HIS A 216 2.65 43.83 -6.65
CA HIS A 216 4.07 44.22 -6.75
C HIS A 216 4.26 45.46 -7.61
N MET A 217 3.56 45.53 -8.74
CA MET A 217 3.66 46.66 -9.67
C MET A 217 2.94 47.90 -9.16
N GLU A 218 1.88 47.75 -8.36
CA GLU A 218 1.24 48.87 -7.65
C GLU A 218 2.18 49.52 -6.62
N ASP A 219 2.95 48.72 -5.87
CA ASP A 219 3.95 49.22 -4.91
C ASP A 219 5.06 50.05 -5.60
N ILE A 220 5.45 49.66 -6.82
CA ILE A 220 6.40 50.44 -7.65
C ILE A 220 5.73 51.70 -8.23
N ASN A 221 4.46 51.61 -8.64
CA ASN A 221 3.69 52.75 -9.17
C ASN A 221 3.47 53.86 -8.12
N GLN A 222 3.56 53.56 -6.82
CA GLN A 222 3.55 54.58 -5.76
C GLN A 222 4.82 55.46 -5.76
N ASP A 223 5.97 54.91 -6.13
CA ASP A 223 7.23 55.66 -6.25
C ASP A 223 7.36 56.37 -7.61
N PHE A 224 6.65 55.88 -8.64
CA PHE A 224 6.66 56.40 -10.01
C PHE A 224 5.22 56.63 -10.54
N PRO A 225 4.47 57.62 -10.02
CA PRO A 225 3.06 57.82 -10.36
C PRO A 225 2.82 58.25 -11.82
N ASP A 226 3.84 58.81 -12.49
CA ASP A 226 3.79 59.19 -13.91
C ASP A 226 4.07 58.01 -14.88
N ALA A 227 4.24 56.78 -14.36
CA ALA A 227 4.57 55.61 -15.18
C ALA A 227 3.40 55.17 -16.08
N GLN A 228 3.73 54.77 -17.31
CA GLN A 228 2.78 54.12 -18.21
C GLN A 228 2.65 52.63 -17.86
N TRP A 229 1.58 51.98 -18.29
CA TRP A 229 1.33 50.55 -18.02
C TRP A 229 1.25 49.75 -19.32
N CYS A 230 1.79 48.53 -19.30
CA CYS A 230 1.70 47.56 -20.40
C CYS A 230 1.17 46.23 -19.86
N TYR A 231 0.07 45.73 -20.41
CA TYR A 231 -0.58 44.49 -19.97
C TYR A 231 -0.35 43.38 -21.03
N CYS A 232 0.20 42.23 -20.62
CA CYS A 232 0.37 41.10 -21.53
C CYS A 232 -1.00 40.61 -22.06
N PHE A 233 -1.10 40.30 -23.36
CA PHE A 233 -2.37 39.97 -24.03
C PHE A 233 -3.49 41.01 -23.72
N PRO A 234 -3.35 42.28 -24.17
CA PRO A 234 -4.17 43.41 -23.68
C PRO A 234 -5.68 43.24 -23.92
N ASP A 235 -6.06 42.65 -25.05
CA ASP A 235 -7.45 42.36 -25.43
C ASP A 235 -8.05 41.13 -24.71
N SER A 236 -7.26 40.41 -23.91
CA SER A 236 -7.71 39.17 -23.28
C SER A 236 -8.76 39.42 -22.19
N PRO A 237 -9.95 38.77 -22.24
CA PRO A 237 -10.98 38.92 -21.22
C PRO A 237 -10.60 38.30 -19.86
N LEU A 238 -9.47 37.59 -19.79
CA LEU A 238 -8.93 37.03 -18.55
C LEU A 238 -8.40 38.11 -17.59
N TRP A 239 -8.14 39.33 -18.06
CA TRP A 239 -7.87 40.49 -17.19
C TRP A 239 -9.06 40.88 -16.30
N GLU A 240 -10.29 40.45 -16.61
CA GLU A 240 -11.44 40.63 -15.71
C GLU A 240 -11.56 39.54 -14.61
N HIS A 241 -10.72 38.50 -14.67
CA HIS A 241 -10.80 37.30 -13.82
C HIS A 241 -9.40 36.81 -13.44
N ILE A 242 -8.71 37.61 -12.63
CA ILE A 242 -7.29 37.44 -12.31
C ILE A 242 -7.09 36.21 -11.39
N PRO A 243 -6.16 35.29 -11.70
CA PRO A 243 -5.82 34.17 -10.81
C PRO A 243 -5.00 34.62 -9.59
N LYS A 244 -5.00 33.83 -8.52
CA LYS A 244 -4.22 34.12 -7.30
C LYS A 244 -2.70 33.92 -7.44
N ASN A 245 -2.30 33.04 -8.36
CA ASN A 245 -0.91 32.62 -8.60
C ASN A 245 -0.78 32.09 -10.04
N SER A 246 0.43 32.14 -10.59
CA SER A 246 0.80 31.61 -11.91
C SER A 246 0.19 32.38 -13.09
N GLY A 247 0.11 33.69 -12.98
CA GLY A 247 -0.26 34.59 -14.06
C GLY A 247 0.71 34.54 -15.24
N SER A 248 0.20 34.69 -16.46
CA SER A 248 1.01 34.77 -17.69
C SER A 248 1.76 36.12 -17.76
N ASP A 249 2.99 36.09 -18.30
CA ASP A 249 3.92 37.23 -18.31
C ASP A 249 4.22 37.75 -19.74
N LEU A 250 4.97 38.85 -19.89
CA LEU A 250 5.34 39.37 -21.22
C LEU A 250 6.19 38.39 -22.03
N ALA A 251 7.03 37.57 -21.39
CA ALA A 251 7.82 36.58 -22.12
C ALA A 251 6.94 35.43 -22.62
N ASP A 252 5.90 35.04 -21.88
CA ASP A 252 4.89 34.10 -22.41
C ASP A 252 4.11 34.70 -23.60
N TRP A 253 3.82 36.02 -23.62
CA TRP A 253 3.19 36.68 -24.78
C TRP A 253 4.11 36.70 -26.01
N ILE A 254 5.40 36.99 -25.80
CA ILE A 254 6.44 36.93 -26.85
C ILE A 254 6.63 35.50 -27.38
N ILE A 255 6.58 34.48 -26.53
CA ILE A 255 6.82 33.09 -26.91
C ILE A 255 5.59 32.47 -27.61
N ASN A 256 4.39 32.70 -27.07
CA ASN A 256 3.17 32.01 -27.51
C ASN A 256 2.55 32.66 -28.76
N ASP A 257 2.35 33.99 -28.72
CA ASP A 257 1.70 34.73 -29.83
C ASP A 257 2.71 35.38 -30.80
N LYS A 258 4.02 35.35 -30.47
CA LYS A 258 5.09 36.00 -31.25
C LYS A 258 4.95 37.52 -31.34
N ALA A 259 4.48 38.15 -30.27
CA ALA A 259 4.37 39.59 -30.15
C ALA A 259 5.70 40.29 -30.47
N THR A 260 5.67 41.27 -31.38
CA THR A 260 6.85 42.04 -31.79
C THR A 260 7.05 43.27 -30.90
N GLU A 261 8.22 43.92 -31.02
CA GLU A 261 8.51 45.22 -30.40
C GLU A 261 7.34 46.21 -30.56
N LYS A 262 6.75 46.28 -31.77
CA LYS A 262 5.66 47.21 -32.09
C LYS A 262 4.36 46.86 -31.37
N ASP A 263 4.07 45.58 -31.19
CA ASP A 263 2.82 45.12 -30.55
C ASP A 263 2.86 45.38 -29.05
N ILE A 264 4.03 45.17 -28.42
CA ILE A 264 4.29 45.52 -27.03
C ILE A 264 4.23 47.04 -26.82
N MET A 265 4.87 47.82 -27.71
CA MET A 265 4.87 49.29 -27.64
C MET A 265 3.49 49.90 -27.91
N ASN A 266 2.66 49.29 -28.77
CA ASN A 266 1.27 49.67 -28.99
C ASN A 266 0.36 49.35 -27.77
N ALA A 267 0.75 48.39 -26.93
CA ALA A 267 0.03 48.02 -25.71
C ALA A 267 0.40 48.88 -24.49
N VAL A 268 1.32 49.84 -24.64
CA VAL A 268 1.66 50.83 -23.60
C VAL A 268 0.60 51.92 -23.53
N GLY A 269 0.00 52.12 -22.37
CA GLY A 269 -1.06 53.11 -22.17
C GLY A 269 -1.16 53.61 -20.74
N ALA A 270 -2.31 54.22 -20.42
CA ALA A 270 -2.68 54.53 -19.05
C ALA A 270 -3.10 53.24 -18.31
N LYS A 271 -2.97 53.27 -16.98
CA LYS A 271 -3.43 52.18 -16.08
C LYS A 271 -4.91 51.85 -16.33
N ARG A 272 -5.25 50.56 -16.42
CA ARG A 272 -6.60 50.05 -16.62
C ARG A 272 -7.30 49.79 -15.28
N GLU A 273 -8.55 50.22 -15.14
CA GLU A 273 -9.39 49.82 -14.00
C GLU A 273 -9.84 48.35 -14.16
N LEU A 274 -9.51 47.52 -13.15
CA LEU A 274 -9.81 46.08 -13.16
C LEU A 274 -10.81 45.75 -12.04
N LYS A 275 -12.03 45.36 -12.43
CA LYS A 275 -13.23 45.26 -11.56
C LYS A 275 -13.11 44.36 -10.31
N GLN A 276 -12.09 43.50 -10.23
CA GLN A 276 -11.89 42.56 -9.12
C GLN A 276 -10.66 42.88 -8.25
N PHE A 277 -9.85 43.88 -8.60
CA PHE A 277 -8.66 44.25 -7.85
C PHE A 277 -8.89 45.55 -7.07
N GLN A 278 -9.05 45.44 -5.75
CA GLN A 278 -8.93 46.56 -4.82
C GLN A 278 -7.61 46.41 -4.06
N PRO A 279 -6.63 47.34 -4.21
CA PRO A 279 -5.44 47.32 -3.38
C PRO A 279 -5.83 47.58 -1.91
N ASN A 280 -5.11 46.94 -0.98
CA ASN A 280 -5.35 47.15 0.45
C ASN A 280 -4.88 48.56 0.87
N ASP A 281 -5.84 49.48 1.01
CA ASP A 281 -5.62 50.87 1.44
C ASP A 281 -5.08 50.95 2.88
N ASN A 282 -3.75 50.94 3.01
CA ASN A 282 -3.04 51.23 4.28
C ASN A 282 -2.82 52.75 4.48
N SER A 283 -3.71 53.59 3.93
CA SER A 283 -3.71 55.05 4.03
C SER A 283 -4.31 55.50 5.37
N ASN A 284 -3.51 55.45 6.43
CA ASN A 284 -3.97 55.62 7.82
C ASN A 284 -4.24 57.09 8.20
N SER A 285 -5.36 57.67 7.74
CA SER A 285 -5.81 59.01 8.13
C SER A 285 -7.34 59.18 8.19
N ASN A 286 -7.91 59.04 9.39
CA ASN A 286 -8.88 60.01 9.90
C ASN A 286 -9.19 59.80 11.40
N VAL A 287 -9.14 60.87 12.18
CA VAL A 287 -9.58 60.88 13.59
C VAL A 287 -11.07 61.24 13.63
N ILE A 288 -11.92 60.26 13.94
CA ILE A 288 -13.34 60.50 14.27
C ILE A 288 -13.67 59.74 15.56
N SER A 289 -14.32 60.42 16.50
CA SER A 289 -14.60 59.90 17.85
C SER A 289 -15.73 58.88 17.88
N HIS A 290 -15.47 57.70 18.47
CA HIS A 290 -16.49 56.69 18.74
C HIS A 290 -17.49 57.13 19.84
N PRO A 291 -18.79 56.91 19.65
CA PRO A 291 -19.71 56.61 20.75
C PRO A 291 -19.42 55.20 21.29
N THR A 292 -19.45 55.02 22.61
CA THR A 292 -19.06 53.76 23.25
C THR A 292 -20.07 52.64 22.99
N ALA A 293 -19.62 51.59 22.29
CA ALA A 293 -20.14 50.23 22.46
C ALA A 293 -19.05 49.41 23.16
N THR A 294 -19.38 48.79 24.30
CA THR A 294 -18.46 47.93 25.04
C THR A 294 -18.19 46.65 24.25
N ARG A 295 -17.02 46.56 23.60
CA ARG A 295 -16.50 45.29 23.08
C ARG A 295 -16.11 44.40 24.25
N GLU A 296 -16.71 43.23 24.33
CA GLU A 296 -16.19 42.13 25.13
C GLU A 296 -14.91 41.62 24.46
N ILE A 297 -13.79 41.68 25.20
CA ILE A 297 -12.48 41.22 24.72
C ILE A 297 -12.30 39.81 25.25
N TYR A 298 -12.17 38.82 24.36
CA TYR A 298 -11.99 37.43 24.77
C TYR A 298 -10.68 37.26 25.55
N THR A 299 -10.77 36.55 26.67
CA THR A 299 -9.62 36.11 27.45
C THR A 299 -8.81 35.05 26.69
N ASN A 300 -7.55 34.84 27.09
CA ASN A 300 -6.71 33.80 26.47
C ASN A 300 -7.34 32.39 26.57
N GLU A 301 -8.15 32.13 27.60
CA GLU A 301 -8.82 30.83 27.82
C GLU A 301 -10.02 30.65 26.86
N GLU A 302 -10.82 31.70 26.63
CA GLU A 302 -11.89 31.69 25.63
C GLU A 302 -11.35 31.62 24.19
N ILE A 303 -10.19 32.24 23.94
CA ILE A 303 -9.47 32.15 22.66
C ILE A 303 -9.00 30.71 22.41
N ASP A 304 -8.44 30.05 23.42
CA ASP A 304 -8.04 28.64 23.32
C ASP A 304 -9.26 27.74 23.08
N GLN A 305 -10.35 27.92 23.83
CA GLN A 305 -11.60 27.19 23.66
C GLN A 305 -12.17 27.35 22.23
N LYS A 306 -12.20 28.56 21.67
CA LYS A 306 -12.69 28.80 20.30
C LYS A 306 -11.76 28.24 19.23
N ILE A 307 -10.44 28.28 19.43
CA ILE A 307 -9.47 27.62 18.53
C ILE A 307 -9.69 26.09 18.55
N ASN A 308 -9.85 25.48 19.72
CA ASN A 308 -10.13 24.06 19.86
C ASN A 308 -11.50 23.70 19.23
N GLN A 309 -12.51 24.56 19.36
CA GLN A 309 -13.81 24.41 18.69
C GLN A 309 -13.66 24.42 17.16
N PHE A 310 -12.98 25.40 16.57
CA PHE A 310 -12.79 25.50 15.12
C PHE A 310 -12.06 24.28 14.54
N ILE A 311 -11.12 23.70 15.29
CA ILE A 311 -10.45 22.43 14.95
C ILE A 311 -11.46 21.26 14.97
N SER A 312 -12.26 21.14 16.04
CA SER A 312 -13.26 20.06 16.17
C SER A 312 -14.42 20.14 15.17
N GLU A 313 -14.74 21.33 14.68
CA GLU A 313 -15.76 21.56 13.64
C GLU A 313 -15.24 21.32 12.22
N GLY A 314 -13.93 21.10 12.03
CA GLY A 314 -13.33 20.81 10.72
C GLY A 314 -13.42 21.95 9.71
N LEU A 315 -13.50 23.20 10.18
CA LEU A 315 -13.70 24.37 9.33
C LEU A 315 -12.56 24.53 8.32
N SER A 316 -12.90 24.83 7.06
CA SER A 316 -11.94 24.96 5.97
C SER A 316 -12.29 26.08 4.99
N GLY A 317 -11.27 26.59 4.29
CA GLY A 317 -11.40 27.72 3.36
C GLY A 317 -11.92 29.00 4.04
N SER A 318 -12.73 29.77 3.32
CA SER A 318 -13.20 31.10 3.73
C SER A 318 -14.00 31.11 5.04
N GLN A 319 -14.63 30.01 5.42
CA GLN A 319 -15.34 29.91 6.71
C GLN A 319 -14.37 29.95 7.90
N LEU A 320 -13.23 29.25 7.79
CA LEU A 320 -12.18 29.30 8.79
C LEU A 320 -11.51 30.68 8.84
N GLU A 321 -11.22 31.27 7.68
CA GLU A 321 -10.61 32.61 7.57
C GLU A 321 -11.49 33.68 8.23
N LEU A 322 -12.80 33.67 7.98
CA LEU A 322 -13.77 34.58 8.61
C LEU A 322 -13.86 34.39 10.12
N GLN A 323 -13.84 33.14 10.62
CA GLN A 323 -13.90 32.87 12.07
C GLN A 323 -12.59 33.26 12.79
N LEU A 324 -11.42 33.00 12.20
CA LEU A 324 -10.14 33.45 12.75
C LEU A 324 -10.00 34.97 12.73
N ALA A 325 -10.49 35.65 11.67
CA ALA A 325 -10.54 37.11 11.62
C ALA A 325 -11.50 37.71 12.66
N ASN A 326 -12.66 37.10 12.89
CA ASN A 326 -13.61 37.51 13.94
C ASN A 326 -13.03 37.31 15.34
N LEU A 327 -12.37 36.17 15.59
CA LEU A 327 -11.67 35.89 16.85
C LEU A 327 -10.55 36.92 17.09
N ALA A 328 -9.72 37.20 16.08
CA ALA A 328 -8.67 38.21 16.16
C ALA A 328 -9.22 39.61 16.47
N ALA A 329 -10.28 40.05 15.77
CA ALA A 329 -10.91 41.36 15.93
C ALA A 329 -11.50 41.62 17.33
N ASN A 330 -11.75 40.56 18.10
CA ASN A 330 -12.28 40.59 19.47
C ASN A 330 -11.27 40.07 20.51
N SER A 331 -9.98 40.01 20.15
CA SER A 331 -8.88 39.54 21.02
C SER A 331 -7.80 40.62 21.19
N PRO A 332 -6.91 40.50 22.19
CA PRO A 332 -5.72 41.36 22.28
C PRO A 332 -4.59 40.97 21.30
N HIS A 333 -4.80 39.96 20.42
CA HIS A 333 -3.77 39.41 19.52
C HIS A 333 -4.11 39.71 18.05
N SER A 334 -3.09 39.86 17.20
CA SER A 334 -3.30 40.08 15.76
C SER A 334 -3.65 38.78 15.01
N SER A 335 -4.26 38.88 13.82
CA SER A 335 -4.58 37.71 12.97
C SER A 335 -3.37 36.78 12.80
N SER A 336 -2.19 37.34 12.48
CA SER A 336 -0.97 36.55 12.30
C SER A 336 -0.52 35.81 13.57
N VAL A 337 -0.92 36.24 14.77
CA VAL A 337 -0.67 35.53 16.04
C VAL A 337 -1.73 34.45 16.26
N ILE A 338 -3.01 34.78 16.11
CA ILE A 338 -4.13 33.82 16.22
C ILE A 338 -3.98 32.67 15.22
N GLU A 339 -3.61 32.96 13.96
CA GLU A 339 -3.29 31.95 12.95
C GLU A 339 -2.09 31.07 13.32
N LYS A 340 -1.06 31.63 13.96
CA LYS A 340 0.12 30.83 14.40
C LYS A 340 -0.27 29.91 15.56
N ILE A 341 -1.11 30.38 16.49
CA ILE A 341 -1.65 29.55 17.57
C ILE A 341 -2.54 28.45 16.98
N TYR A 342 -3.46 28.78 16.06
CA TYR A 342 -4.28 27.79 15.35
C TYR A 342 -3.43 26.75 14.60
N LYS A 343 -2.42 27.18 13.83
CA LYS A 343 -1.52 26.29 13.07
C LYS A 343 -0.62 25.44 13.99
N ALA A 344 -0.30 25.92 15.19
CA ALA A 344 0.39 25.14 16.22
C ALA A 344 -0.56 24.12 16.88
N LYS A 345 -1.74 24.54 17.34
CA LYS A 345 -2.77 23.67 17.93
C LYS A 345 -3.23 22.58 16.97
N LEU A 346 -3.49 22.90 15.70
CA LEU A 346 -3.86 21.91 14.69
C LEU A 346 -2.77 20.83 14.57
N LYS A 347 -1.48 21.24 14.54
CA LYS A 347 -0.35 20.31 14.49
C LYS A 347 -0.16 19.51 15.79
N GLU A 348 -0.51 20.07 16.94
CA GLU A 348 -0.55 19.36 18.22
C GLU A 348 -1.69 18.33 18.26
N CYS A 349 -2.85 18.65 17.69
CA CYS A 349 -3.97 17.72 17.48
C CYS A 349 -3.61 16.61 16.49
N GLU A 350 -3.08 16.92 15.31
CA GLU A 350 -2.58 15.93 14.33
C GLU A 350 -1.55 14.98 14.96
N LEU A 351 -0.63 15.51 15.77
CA LEU A 351 0.36 14.71 16.49
C LEU A 351 -0.28 13.87 17.62
N PHE A 352 -1.30 14.38 18.30
CA PHE A 352 -2.03 13.65 19.34
C PHE A 352 -2.89 12.53 18.76
N GLU A 353 -3.59 12.77 17.65
CA GLU A 353 -4.36 11.76 16.92
C GLU A 353 -3.43 10.69 16.34
N SER A 354 -2.34 11.07 15.66
CA SER A 354 -1.34 10.11 15.18
C SER A 354 -0.69 9.31 16.32
N ARG A 355 -0.44 9.93 17.48
CA ARG A 355 0.01 9.21 18.69
C ARG A 355 -1.03 8.24 19.21
N LYS A 356 -2.31 8.61 19.18
CA LYS A 356 -3.40 7.73 19.58
C LYS A 356 -3.56 6.55 18.62
N GLU A 357 -3.47 6.77 17.31
CA GLU A 357 -3.45 5.69 16.31
C GLU A 357 -2.26 4.73 16.52
N VAL A 358 -1.06 5.28 16.76
CA VAL A 358 0.15 4.46 17.06
C VAL A 358 0.03 3.76 18.41
N ALA A 359 -0.67 4.32 19.40
CA ALA A 359 -0.95 3.69 20.68
C ALA A 359 -2.01 2.58 20.56
N ASP A 360 -3.10 2.81 19.82
CA ASP A 360 -4.13 1.81 19.51
C ASP A 360 -3.54 0.66 18.66
N GLU A 361 -2.64 0.95 17.71
CA GLU A 361 -1.84 -0.07 17.02
C GLU A 361 -0.97 -0.82 18.04
N LEU A 362 -0.17 -0.11 18.85
CA LEU A 362 0.77 -0.67 19.83
C LEU A 362 0.10 -1.58 20.87
N ASP A 363 -1.04 -1.19 21.43
CA ASP A 363 -1.81 -2.02 22.37
C ASP A 363 -2.31 -3.30 21.67
N VAL A 364 -2.76 -3.21 20.42
CA VAL A 364 -3.07 -4.40 19.61
C VAL A 364 -1.82 -5.26 19.40
N LEU A 365 -0.63 -4.67 19.20
CA LEU A 365 0.62 -5.43 19.01
C LEU A 365 1.09 -6.12 20.31
N LEU A 366 0.97 -5.44 21.45
CA LEU A 366 1.32 -5.96 22.78
C LEU A 366 0.35 -7.08 23.17
N LEU A 367 -0.96 -6.87 23.02
CA LEU A 367 -1.99 -7.91 23.20
C LEU A 367 -1.84 -9.07 22.21
N ALA A 368 -1.30 -8.83 21.01
CA ALA A 368 -1.06 -9.86 20.02
C ALA A 368 0.14 -10.74 20.39
N SER A 369 1.29 -10.15 20.75
CA SER A 369 2.52 -10.90 21.06
C SER A 369 2.48 -11.60 22.43
N SER A 370 1.88 -10.95 23.43
CA SER A 370 1.62 -11.53 24.76
C SER A 370 0.45 -12.52 24.78
N SER A 371 -0.32 -12.64 23.69
CA SER A 371 -1.45 -13.57 23.63
C SER A 371 -1.02 -15.00 23.95
N THR A 372 -1.78 -15.60 24.86
CA THR A 372 -1.63 -16.97 25.37
C THR A 372 -3.01 -17.56 25.63
N VAL A 373 -3.08 -18.89 25.70
CA VAL A 373 -4.34 -19.60 25.95
C VAL A 373 -4.17 -20.65 27.03
N GLU A 374 -4.89 -20.46 28.13
CA GLU A 374 -5.03 -21.42 29.22
C GLU A 374 -5.71 -22.70 28.70
N LEU A 375 -4.95 -23.80 28.58
CA LEU A 375 -5.45 -25.04 27.98
C LEU A 375 -6.65 -25.64 28.71
N GLU A 376 -6.70 -25.52 30.05
CA GLU A 376 -7.83 -25.96 30.89
C GLU A 376 -9.16 -25.27 30.51
N LYS A 377 -9.11 -24.07 29.92
CA LYS A 377 -10.31 -23.34 29.48
C LYS A 377 -10.72 -23.70 28.04
N ILE A 378 -10.03 -24.66 27.41
CA ILE A 378 -10.22 -25.07 26.02
C ILE A 378 -10.40 -26.59 25.87
N LEU A 379 -9.55 -27.40 26.52
CA LEU A 379 -9.56 -28.86 26.52
C LEU A 379 -10.12 -29.40 27.84
N PRO A 380 -10.55 -30.68 27.89
CA PRO A 380 -10.74 -31.40 29.15
C PRO A 380 -9.44 -31.44 29.96
N THR A 381 -9.54 -31.37 31.29
CA THR A 381 -8.40 -31.33 32.23
C THR A 381 -7.41 -32.48 32.02
N ASP A 382 -7.92 -33.68 31.70
CA ASP A 382 -7.13 -34.89 31.45
C ASP A 382 -6.21 -34.80 30.22
N LEU A 383 -6.50 -33.89 29.29
CA LEU A 383 -5.60 -33.54 28.17
C LEU A 383 -4.82 -32.26 28.46
N ALA A 384 -5.45 -31.25 29.07
CA ALA A 384 -4.81 -29.97 29.37
C ALA A 384 -3.59 -30.11 30.27
N ASN A 385 -3.68 -30.93 31.32
CA ASN A 385 -2.63 -31.03 32.34
C ASN A 385 -1.39 -31.80 31.83
N PRO A 386 -1.52 -32.99 31.19
CA PRO A 386 -0.38 -33.65 30.55
C PRO A 386 0.31 -32.81 29.48
N ILE A 387 -0.45 -32.11 28.63
CA ILE A 387 0.12 -31.26 27.58
C ILE A 387 0.88 -30.08 28.20
N THR A 388 0.35 -29.45 29.25
CA THR A 388 1.01 -28.33 29.93
C THR A 388 2.29 -28.79 30.65
N LYS A 389 2.31 -30.00 31.23
CA LYS A 389 3.51 -30.61 31.83
C LYS A 389 4.58 -30.97 30.78
N LEU A 390 4.19 -31.53 29.62
CA LEU A 390 5.11 -31.79 28.51
C LEU A 390 5.72 -30.51 27.94
N ALA A 391 4.92 -29.44 27.86
CA ALA A 391 5.34 -28.14 27.35
C ALA A 391 6.36 -27.46 28.29
N SER A 392 6.14 -27.52 29.62
CA SER A 392 7.04 -26.89 30.59
C SER A 392 8.44 -27.51 30.59
N TRP A 393 8.56 -28.85 30.49
CA TRP A 393 9.83 -29.58 30.45
C TRP A 393 10.78 -29.15 29.31
N LEU A 394 10.24 -28.72 28.17
CA LEU A 394 11.03 -28.24 27.03
C LEU A 394 10.99 -26.72 26.86
N SER A 395 10.34 -26.01 27.79
CA SER A 395 10.08 -24.56 27.75
C SER A 395 9.38 -24.11 26.45
N LEU A 396 8.45 -24.94 25.97
CA LEU A 396 7.67 -24.73 24.76
C LEU A 396 6.28 -24.16 25.09
N ARG A 397 5.66 -23.47 24.14
CA ARG A 397 4.28 -22.95 24.26
C ARG A 397 3.27 -24.11 24.21
N PRO A 398 2.42 -24.31 25.24
CA PRO A 398 1.38 -25.35 25.23
C PRO A 398 0.42 -25.24 24.03
N GLU A 399 0.22 -24.04 23.49
CA GLU A 399 -0.62 -23.79 22.32
C GLU A 399 -0.07 -24.46 21.04
N GLY A 400 1.24 -24.72 20.96
CA GLY A 400 1.84 -25.48 19.87
C GLY A 400 1.40 -26.94 19.88
N TYR A 401 1.37 -27.57 21.06
CA TYR A 401 0.87 -28.93 21.25
C TYR A 401 -0.63 -29.02 20.95
N LEU A 402 -1.43 -28.10 21.52
CA LEU A 402 -2.86 -27.97 21.22
C LEU A 402 -3.12 -27.86 19.72
N THR A 403 -2.31 -27.09 18.99
CA THR A 403 -2.45 -26.89 17.55
C THR A 403 -2.15 -28.17 16.76
N CYS A 404 -1.08 -28.91 17.11
CA CYS A 404 -0.80 -30.21 16.50
C CYS A 404 -1.88 -31.26 16.82
N LEU A 405 -2.37 -31.31 18.06
CA LEU A 405 -3.47 -32.19 18.49
C LEU A 405 -4.74 -31.93 17.66
N LEU A 406 -5.20 -30.68 17.61
CA LEU A 406 -6.38 -30.30 16.82
C LEU A 406 -6.20 -30.63 15.34
N THR A 407 -5.00 -30.44 14.80
CA THR A 407 -4.70 -30.72 13.38
C THR A 407 -4.70 -32.21 13.08
N ALA A 408 -4.15 -33.06 13.96
CA ALA A 408 -4.21 -34.52 13.82
C ALA A 408 -5.65 -35.05 13.94
N VAL A 409 -6.43 -34.55 14.91
CA VAL A 409 -7.86 -34.86 15.06
C VAL A 409 -8.66 -34.43 13.83
N SER A 410 -8.30 -33.31 13.20
CA SER A 410 -9.02 -32.74 12.04
C SER A 410 -9.10 -33.64 10.81
N THR A 411 -8.22 -34.64 10.69
CA THR A 411 -8.17 -35.60 9.58
C THR A 411 -8.72 -36.99 9.92
N LEU A 412 -9.11 -37.24 11.17
CA LEU A 412 -9.61 -38.55 11.60
C LEU A 412 -11.14 -38.71 11.43
N HIS A 413 -11.86 -37.60 11.28
CA HIS A 413 -13.28 -37.63 10.88
C HIS A 413 -13.42 -38.21 9.47
N LYS A 414 -14.58 -38.80 9.17
CA LYS A 414 -14.87 -39.27 7.80
C LYS A 414 -15.12 -38.11 6.84
N VAL A 415 -14.76 -38.31 5.57
CA VAL A 415 -15.15 -37.41 4.47
C VAL A 415 -16.68 -37.25 4.46
N GLY A 416 -17.14 -36.05 4.12
CA GLY A 416 -18.55 -35.65 4.27
C GLY A 416 -18.94 -35.11 5.65
N THR A 417 -18.12 -35.32 6.69
CA THR A 417 -18.30 -34.68 8.02
C THR A 417 -18.17 -33.16 7.91
N LYS A 418 -19.13 -32.43 8.46
CA LYS A 418 -19.24 -30.97 8.31
C LYS A 418 -20.10 -30.34 9.40
N ILE A 419 -19.96 -29.03 9.61
CA ILE A 419 -20.87 -28.21 10.41
C ILE A 419 -21.63 -27.24 9.52
N VAL A 420 -22.93 -27.08 9.74
CA VAL A 420 -23.76 -26.04 9.11
C VAL A 420 -23.74 -24.80 10.00
N LEU A 421 -23.05 -23.75 9.55
CA LEU A 421 -22.95 -22.47 10.26
C LEU A 421 -24.14 -21.56 9.94
N HIS A 422 -24.61 -21.53 8.69
CA HIS A 422 -25.83 -20.81 8.29
C HIS A 422 -26.51 -21.47 7.08
N ASN A 423 -27.62 -22.18 7.32
CA ASN A 423 -28.27 -22.99 6.29
C ASN A 423 -28.72 -22.17 5.06
N GLY A 424 -29.39 -21.02 5.29
CA GLY A 424 -29.89 -20.14 4.22
C GLY A 424 -28.83 -19.37 3.44
N MET A 425 -27.54 -19.53 3.79
CA MET A 425 -26.41 -18.99 3.02
C MET A 425 -25.58 -20.12 2.38
N GLY A 426 -25.99 -21.38 2.55
CA GLY A 426 -25.18 -22.54 2.21
C GLY A 426 -23.92 -22.72 3.06
N PHE A 427 -23.68 -21.88 4.08
CA PHE A 427 -22.41 -21.81 4.80
C PHE A 427 -22.19 -23.07 5.64
N LYS A 428 -21.32 -23.94 5.13
CA LYS A 428 -20.96 -25.26 5.66
C LYS A 428 -19.44 -25.37 5.64
N VAL A 429 -18.82 -25.96 6.67
CA VAL A 429 -17.36 -26.18 6.70
C VAL A 429 -17.00 -27.57 7.22
N THR A 430 -15.95 -28.15 6.66
CA THR A 430 -15.34 -29.44 7.00
C THR A 430 -14.32 -29.32 8.15
N PRO A 431 -14.06 -30.36 8.96
CA PRO A 431 -13.24 -30.23 10.17
C PRO A 431 -11.74 -29.98 9.92
N ASN A 432 -11.19 -30.26 8.74
CA ASN A 432 -9.74 -30.25 8.46
C ASN A 432 -9.06 -28.89 8.71
N LEU A 433 -7.85 -28.94 9.25
CA LEU A 433 -7.01 -27.78 9.57
C LEU A 433 -5.65 -27.85 8.85
N PHE A 434 -5.13 -26.67 8.50
CA PHE A 434 -3.75 -26.46 8.03
C PHE A 434 -3.01 -25.66 9.12
N ALA A 435 -1.85 -26.10 9.58
CA ALA A 435 -1.15 -25.53 10.73
C ALA A 435 0.38 -25.43 10.55
N GLY A 436 0.97 -24.35 11.06
CA GLY A 436 2.41 -24.10 11.05
C GLY A 436 2.95 -23.67 12.42
N ILE A 437 3.94 -24.40 12.96
CA ILE A 437 4.69 -23.98 14.15
C ILE A 437 5.88 -23.13 13.71
N VAL A 438 5.84 -21.85 14.07
CA VAL A 438 6.88 -20.86 13.74
C VAL A 438 7.88 -20.78 14.89
N ALA A 439 9.16 -21.10 14.66
CA ALA A 439 10.24 -20.84 15.62
C ALA A 439 11.62 -20.86 14.96
N GLU A 440 12.63 -20.31 15.63
CA GLU A 440 14.02 -20.44 15.20
C GLU A 440 14.52 -21.90 15.18
N SER A 441 15.70 -22.10 14.58
CA SER A 441 16.37 -23.41 14.60
C SER A 441 16.76 -23.81 16.04
N SER A 442 16.94 -25.09 16.29
CA SER A 442 17.28 -25.68 17.60
C SER A 442 16.26 -25.46 18.75
N GLN A 443 15.18 -24.67 18.57
CA GLN A 443 14.09 -24.46 19.54
C GLN A 443 13.14 -25.68 19.68
N LYS A 444 13.70 -26.90 19.79
CA LYS A 444 13.04 -28.18 20.15
C LYS A 444 11.62 -28.42 19.54
N LYS A 445 11.34 -27.94 18.33
CA LYS A 445 9.99 -28.00 17.70
C LYS A 445 9.49 -29.43 17.42
N SER A 446 10.36 -30.29 16.87
CA SER A 446 9.98 -31.62 16.40
C SER A 446 9.36 -32.52 17.50
N PRO A 447 9.79 -32.47 18.78
CA PRO A 447 9.06 -33.01 19.93
C PRO A 447 7.56 -32.71 20.00
N ILE A 448 7.09 -31.52 19.62
CA ILE A 448 5.66 -31.16 19.64
C ILE A 448 4.88 -32.02 18.63
N VAL A 449 5.38 -32.04 17.38
CA VAL A 449 4.81 -32.82 16.29
C VAL A 449 4.94 -34.32 16.59
N LYS A 450 6.07 -34.75 17.15
CA LYS A 450 6.30 -36.14 17.56
C LYS A 450 5.26 -36.60 18.58
N ALA A 451 5.04 -35.83 19.64
CA ALA A 451 4.17 -36.21 20.75
C ALA A 451 2.69 -36.22 20.38
N MET A 452 2.23 -35.22 19.61
CA MET A 452 0.81 -35.09 19.25
C MET A 452 0.42 -35.83 17.96
N VAL A 453 1.36 -36.00 17.03
CA VAL A 453 1.08 -36.49 15.67
C VAL A 453 1.77 -37.82 15.41
N SER A 454 3.11 -37.83 15.38
CA SER A 454 3.87 -38.96 14.82
C SER A 454 3.75 -40.25 15.64
N GLU A 455 3.82 -40.18 16.97
CA GLU A 455 3.73 -41.38 17.82
C GLU A 455 2.28 -41.91 17.92
N PRO A 456 1.24 -41.09 18.23
CA PRO A 456 -0.11 -41.61 18.34
C PRO A 456 -0.69 -42.11 17.00
N LEU A 457 -0.47 -41.39 15.89
CA LEU A 457 -0.85 -41.89 14.56
C LEU A 457 0.07 -43.02 14.09
N GLY A 458 1.30 -43.11 14.59
CA GLY A 458 2.22 -44.22 14.37
C GLY A 458 1.64 -45.55 14.87
N ILE A 459 0.99 -45.55 16.04
CA ILE A 459 0.28 -46.72 16.59
C ILE A 459 -0.87 -47.16 15.65
N LEU A 460 -1.72 -46.21 15.22
CA LEU A 460 -2.83 -46.49 14.29
C LEU A 460 -2.31 -46.99 12.91
N GLN A 461 -1.23 -46.39 12.41
CA GLN A 461 -0.58 -46.78 11.15
C GLN A 461 0.24 -48.08 11.27
N GLY A 462 0.52 -48.53 12.49
CA GLY A 462 1.01 -49.86 12.85
C GLY A 462 -0.08 -50.92 12.74
N LYS A 463 -1.25 -50.72 13.37
CA LYS A 463 -2.42 -51.60 13.21
C LYS A 463 -2.81 -51.78 11.73
N ALA A 464 -2.92 -50.68 11.00
CA ALA A 464 -3.16 -50.69 9.55
C ALA A 464 -2.07 -51.40 8.73
N ARG A 465 -0.85 -51.58 9.27
CA ARG A 465 0.23 -52.37 8.65
C ARG A 465 -0.02 -53.86 8.82
N GLU A 466 -0.46 -54.27 10.01
CA GLU A 466 -0.74 -55.66 10.37
C GLU A 466 -1.97 -56.19 9.63
N GLU A 467 -3.02 -55.37 9.55
CA GLU A 467 -4.19 -55.56 8.69
C GLU A 467 -3.76 -55.74 7.22
N TYR A 468 -3.05 -54.75 6.65
CA TYR A 468 -2.57 -54.81 5.27
C TYR A 468 -1.66 -56.02 4.98
N ASN A 469 -0.75 -56.37 5.90
CA ASN A 469 0.12 -57.53 5.74
C ASN A 469 -0.68 -58.84 5.73
N SER A 470 -1.73 -58.92 6.53
CA SER A 470 -2.66 -60.06 6.58
C SER A 470 -3.48 -60.16 5.28
N SER A 471 -4.09 -59.05 4.84
CA SER A 471 -4.83 -58.98 3.57
C SER A 471 -3.93 -59.26 2.36
N LYS A 472 -2.68 -58.78 2.36
CA LYS A 472 -1.70 -59.05 1.29
C LYS A 472 -1.35 -60.54 1.23
N LYS A 473 -1.16 -61.20 2.38
CA LYS A 473 -0.90 -62.64 2.43
C LYS A 473 -2.10 -63.44 1.90
N GLN A 474 -3.32 -63.02 2.22
CA GLN A 474 -4.53 -63.64 1.67
C GLN A 474 -4.63 -63.44 0.15
N TYR A 475 -4.45 -62.22 -0.34
CA TYR A 475 -4.39 -61.90 -1.78
C TYR A 475 -3.33 -62.72 -2.54
N GLU A 476 -2.17 -62.99 -1.93
CA GLU A 476 -1.11 -63.83 -2.53
C GLU A 476 -1.52 -65.31 -2.63
N LEU A 477 -2.31 -65.83 -1.67
CA LEU A 477 -2.93 -67.15 -1.75
C LEU A 477 -4.06 -67.18 -2.80
N ASP A 478 -4.95 -66.19 -2.77
CA ASP A 478 -6.11 -66.09 -3.67
C ASP A 478 -5.67 -65.95 -5.13
N CYS A 479 -4.62 -65.17 -5.42
CA CYS A 479 -4.04 -65.10 -6.75
C CYS A 479 -3.45 -66.45 -7.19
N SER A 480 -2.82 -67.20 -6.28
CA SER A 480 -2.30 -68.54 -6.59
C SER A 480 -3.42 -69.55 -6.85
N GLU A 481 -4.54 -69.47 -6.13
CA GLU A 481 -5.74 -70.27 -6.42
C GLU A 481 -6.38 -69.87 -7.75
N TRP A 482 -6.56 -68.57 -8.02
CA TRP A 482 -7.09 -68.05 -9.29
C TRP A 482 -6.25 -68.50 -10.49
N ASP A 483 -4.92 -68.36 -10.42
CA ASP A 483 -4.03 -68.74 -11.53
C ASP A 483 -3.97 -70.28 -11.73
N ARG A 484 -4.28 -71.08 -10.69
CA ARG A 484 -4.45 -72.54 -10.76
C ARG A 484 -5.78 -72.97 -11.39
N LEU A 485 -6.91 -72.37 -10.95
CA LEU A 485 -8.25 -72.70 -11.42
C LEU A 485 -8.47 -72.27 -12.87
N LYS A 486 -9.38 -72.95 -13.59
CA LYS A 486 -9.67 -72.70 -15.02
C LYS A 486 -11.17 -72.78 -15.30
N GLY A 487 -11.60 -72.19 -16.40
CA GLY A 487 -12.98 -72.30 -16.90
C GLY A 487 -14.01 -71.85 -15.86
N ASP A 488 -15.01 -72.70 -15.62
CA ASP A 488 -16.14 -72.43 -14.73
C ASP A 488 -15.73 -72.38 -13.26
N GLU A 489 -14.86 -73.28 -12.78
CA GLU A 489 -14.37 -73.28 -11.39
C GLU A 489 -13.77 -71.92 -10.97
N ARG A 490 -13.11 -71.24 -11.91
CA ARG A 490 -12.54 -69.90 -11.70
C ARG A 490 -13.63 -68.83 -11.54
N ARG A 491 -14.74 -68.95 -12.27
CA ARG A 491 -15.90 -68.04 -12.20
C ARG A 491 -16.71 -68.28 -10.93
N ASP A 492 -16.91 -69.55 -10.57
CA ASP A 492 -17.66 -69.93 -9.36
C ASP A 492 -16.90 -69.54 -8.08
N ARG A 493 -15.58 -69.69 -8.07
CA ARG A 493 -14.73 -69.35 -6.90
C ARG A 493 -14.47 -67.85 -6.76
N PHE A 494 -14.36 -67.13 -7.86
CA PHE A 494 -14.02 -65.70 -7.91
C PHE A 494 -14.91 -64.97 -8.93
N PRO A 495 -16.20 -64.74 -8.62
CA PRO A 495 -17.16 -64.18 -9.56
C PRO A 495 -16.84 -62.75 -10.01
N GLU A 496 -16.10 -61.99 -9.21
CA GLU A 496 -15.65 -60.62 -9.51
C GLU A 496 -14.36 -60.55 -10.35
N GLY A 497 -13.79 -61.70 -10.73
CA GLY A 497 -12.55 -61.78 -11.50
C GLY A 497 -11.30 -61.98 -10.66
N LYS A 498 -10.12 -61.62 -11.19
CA LYS A 498 -8.85 -61.83 -10.48
C LYS A 498 -8.85 -61.01 -9.19
N PRO A 499 -8.48 -61.59 -8.02
CA PRO A 499 -8.38 -60.86 -6.75
C PRO A 499 -7.63 -59.53 -6.90
N GLN A 500 -8.15 -58.46 -6.29
CA GLN A 500 -7.55 -57.14 -6.37
C GLN A 500 -6.46 -56.96 -5.32
N LYS A 501 -5.36 -56.31 -5.70
CA LYS A 501 -4.23 -56.07 -4.81
C LYS A 501 -4.63 -55.08 -3.70
N PRO A 502 -4.53 -55.45 -2.42
CA PRO A 502 -4.86 -54.53 -1.33
C PRO A 502 -3.93 -53.32 -1.34
N VAL A 503 -4.48 -52.18 -0.93
CA VAL A 503 -3.74 -50.94 -0.63
C VAL A 503 -3.65 -50.82 0.90
N MET A 504 -2.64 -50.11 1.42
CA MET A 504 -2.51 -49.88 2.87
C MET A 504 -3.25 -48.59 3.26
N LYS A 505 -4.08 -48.64 4.31
CA LYS A 505 -4.64 -47.44 4.96
C LYS A 505 -3.49 -46.57 5.53
N ARG A 506 -3.49 -45.26 5.24
CA ARG A 506 -2.46 -44.32 5.75
C ARG A 506 -3.11 -43.12 6.41
N TYR A 507 -2.83 -42.89 7.68
CA TYR A 507 -3.31 -41.73 8.43
C TYR A 507 -2.44 -40.49 8.16
N TYR A 508 -1.12 -40.67 7.97
CA TYR A 508 -0.22 -39.57 7.63
C TYR A 508 0.91 -39.95 6.66
N TYR A 509 1.47 -38.93 6.02
CA TYR A 509 2.65 -39.01 5.15
C TYR A 509 3.54 -37.76 5.31
N SER A 510 4.83 -37.87 5.01
CA SER A 510 5.78 -36.74 5.07
C SER A 510 6.13 -36.15 3.70
N SER A 511 6.04 -36.95 2.64
CA SER A 511 6.13 -36.49 1.25
C SER A 511 5.33 -37.42 0.32
N SER A 512 4.78 -36.85 -0.75
CA SER A 512 4.10 -37.54 -1.86
C SER A 512 4.14 -36.66 -3.10
N THR A 513 3.84 -37.22 -4.28
CA THR A 513 3.32 -36.41 -5.39
C THR A 513 1.79 -36.29 -5.25
N ASN A 514 1.16 -35.41 -6.04
CA ASN A 514 -0.30 -35.32 -6.08
C ASN A 514 -0.95 -36.60 -6.63
N GLU A 515 -0.31 -37.30 -7.57
CA GLU A 515 -0.74 -38.65 -7.99
C GLU A 515 -0.72 -39.67 -6.83
N GLY A 516 0.29 -39.59 -5.96
CA GLY A 516 0.39 -40.47 -4.79
C GLY A 516 -0.71 -40.21 -3.75
N LEU A 517 -1.10 -38.94 -3.57
CA LEU A 517 -2.21 -38.54 -2.72
C LEU A 517 -3.55 -39.03 -3.32
N VAL A 518 -3.84 -38.71 -4.59
CA VAL A 518 -5.07 -39.12 -5.27
C VAL A 518 -5.24 -40.64 -5.23
N ASN A 519 -4.19 -41.41 -5.58
CA ASN A 519 -4.24 -42.88 -5.53
C ASN A 519 -4.57 -43.43 -4.11
N GLN A 520 -4.11 -42.76 -3.04
CA GLN A 520 -4.41 -43.17 -1.66
C GLN A 520 -5.86 -42.84 -1.25
N VAL A 521 -6.39 -41.71 -1.72
CA VAL A 521 -7.77 -41.27 -1.45
C VAL A 521 -8.77 -42.13 -2.24
N THR A 522 -8.51 -42.43 -3.51
CA THR A 522 -9.38 -43.33 -4.31
C THR A 522 -9.47 -44.74 -3.71
N ALA A 523 -8.43 -45.20 -3.01
CA ALA A 523 -8.45 -46.49 -2.28
C ALA A 523 -9.17 -46.43 -0.91
N TYR A 524 -9.36 -45.24 -0.34
CA TYR A 524 -9.98 -45.00 0.97
C TYR A 524 -10.82 -43.69 0.95
N PRO A 525 -11.90 -43.62 0.15
CA PRO A 525 -12.57 -42.34 -0.16
C PRO A 525 -13.27 -41.70 1.05
N GLU A 526 -13.62 -42.49 2.07
CA GLU A 526 -14.20 -41.97 3.32
C GLU A 526 -13.15 -41.39 4.29
N GLN A 527 -11.85 -41.51 4.01
CA GLN A 527 -10.79 -41.22 4.99
C GLN A 527 -10.13 -39.85 4.76
N GLY A 528 -10.01 -39.05 5.83
CA GLY A 528 -9.10 -37.90 5.85
C GLY A 528 -7.64 -38.32 6.02
N ILE A 529 -6.70 -37.48 5.59
CA ILE A 529 -5.26 -37.78 5.58
C ILE A 529 -4.44 -36.55 5.96
N LEU A 530 -3.35 -36.76 6.71
CA LEU A 530 -2.49 -35.69 7.22
C LEU A 530 -1.13 -35.63 6.52
N ALA A 531 -0.81 -34.49 5.93
CA ALA A 531 0.55 -34.15 5.53
C ALA A 531 1.35 -33.66 6.75
N ASN A 532 2.43 -34.35 7.11
CA ASN A 532 3.31 -34.04 8.24
C ASN A 532 4.68 -33.59 7.71
N VAL A 533 4.83 -32.28 7.49
CA VAL A 533 5.93 -31.67 6.72
C VAL A 533 6.94 -31.00 7.65
N ASP A 534 8.17 -31.53 7.70
CA ASP A 534 9.21 -31.08 8.65
C ASP A 534 9.56 -29.58 8.50
N GLU A 535 9.77 -29.11 7.27
CA GLU A 535 9.87 -27.69 6.90
C GLU A 535 8.75 -27.34 5.89
N LEU A 536 7.71 -26.66 6.36
CA LEU A 536 6.52 -26.27 5.61
C LEU A 536 6.86 -25.35 4.42
N ALA A 537 7.95 -24.59 4.50
CA ALA A 537 8.47 -23.82 3.36
C ALA A 537 8.99 -24.69 2.19
N GLY A 538 9.20 -25.99 2.41
CA GLY A 538 9.40 -26.97 1.35
C GLY A 538 8.11 -27.14 0.52
N LEU A 539 7.00 -27.46 1.20
CA LEU A 539 5.67 -27.62 0.58
C LEU A 539 5.27 -26.42 -0.28
N PHE A 540 5.44 -25.20 0.26
CA PHE A 540 5.10 -23.96 -0.44
C PHE A 540 5.98 -23.66 -1.67
N LYS A 541 7.17 -24.28 -1.78
CA LYS A 541 8.08 -24.17 -2.94
C LYS A 541 7.98 -25.35 -3.90
N SER A 542 7.52 -26.51 -3.44
CA SER A 542 7.38 -27.72 -4.26
C SER A 542 6.09 -27.75 -5.08
N ALA A 543 5.07 -26.98 -4.69
CA ALA A 543 3.89 -26.74 -5.51
C ALA A 543 4.31 -26.23 -6.90
N ASN A 544 3.80 -26.87 -7.96
CA ASN A 544 4.08 -26.60 -9.38
C ASN A 544 5.54 -26.86 -9.83
N ALA A 545 6.44 -27.28 -8.95
CA ALA A 545 7.86 -27.50 -9.27
C ALA A 545 8.08 -28.62 -10.31
N TYR A 546 7.28 -29.68 -10.25
CA TYR A 546 7.37 -30.83 -11.18
C TYR A 546 6.91 -30.52 -12.62
N ARG A 547 6.37 -29.33 -12.90
CA ARG A 547 5.90 -28.91 -14.23
C ARG A 547 6.50 -27.58 -14.70
N ASN A 548 7.72 -27.25 -14.27
CA ASN A 548 8.39 -25.97 -14.57
C ASN A 548 7.49 -24.74 -14.23
N GLY A 549 6.78 -24.79 -13.10
CA GLY A 549 5.85 -23.76 -12.66
C GLY A 549 4.43 -23.84 -13.25
N ARG A 550 4.19 -24.68 -14.27
CA ARG A 550 2.89 -24.84 -14.96
C ARG A 550 2.05 -25.99 -14.36
N GLY A 551 1.85 -25.95 -13.04
CA GLY A 551 1.03 -26.93 -12.30
C GLY A 551 -0.27 -26.32 -11.76
N SER A 552 -1.19 -27.19 -11.37
CA SER A 552 -2.40 -26.86 -10.58
C SER A 552 -2.21 -27.13 -9.09
N ASP A 553 -1.05 -27.65 -8.67
CA ASP A 553 -0.79 -28.23 -7.35
C ASP A 553 -1.09 -27.26 -6.19
N GLU A 554 -0.94 -25.96 -6.44
CA GLU A 554 -1.33 -24.91 -5.52
C GLU A 554 -2.85 -24.75 -5.42
N GLU A 555 -3.56 -24.63 -6.55
CA GLU A 555 -5.01 -24.46 -6.61
C GLU A 555 -5.74 -25.69 -6.04
N ASP A 556 -5.27 -26.91 -6.38
CA ASP A 556 -5.71 -28.18 -5.79
C ASP A 556 -5.62 -28.12 -4.25
N MET A 557 -4.47 -27.70 -3.69
CA MET A 557 -4.29 -27.54 -2.25
C MET A 557 -5.23 -26.50 -1.61
N LEU A 558 -5.53 -25.40 -2.31
CA LEU A 558 -6.48 -24.38 -1.84
C LEU A 558 -7.92 -24.90 -1.79
N SER A 559 -8.27 -25.83 -2.70
CA SER A 559 -9.58 -26.50 -2.73
C SER A 559 -9.74 -27.49 -1.56
N PHE A 560 -8.70 -28.30 -1.29
CA PHE A 560 -8.74 -29.31 -0.23
C PHE A 560 -8.90 -28.68 1.18
N TYR A 561 -8.53 -27.42 1.37
CA TYR A 561 -8.81 -26.68 2.61
C TYR A 561 -10.32 -26.53 2.89
N ASP A 562 -11.08 -26.19 1.85
CA ASP A 562 -12.52 -26.01 1.92
C ASP A 562 -13.26 -27.38 1.81
N GLY A 563 -12.53 -28.47 1.55
CA GLY A 563 -12.94 -29.88 1.69
C GLY A 563 -13.51 -30.54 0.43
N THR A 564 -13.54 -29.80 -0.67
CA THR A 564 -13.98 -30.28 -1.99
C THR A 564 -12.96 -31.25 -2.59
N GLY A 565 -13.44 -32.24 -3.34
CA GLY A 565 -12.57 -33.09 -4.16
C GLY A 565 -12.14 -32.39 -5.47
N SER A 566 -11.29 -33.07 -6.23
CA SER A 566 -10.77 -32.61 -7.54
C SER A 566 -10.88 -33.76 -8.54
N SER A 567 -11.51 -33.52 -9.70
CA SER A 567 -11.74 -34.52 -10.75
C SER A 567 -10.58 -34.50 -11.75
N VAL A 568 -9.78 -35.57 -11.76
CA VAL A 568 -8.51 -35.61 -12.50
C VAL A 568 -8.68 -36.31 -13.85
N LEU A 569 -8.89 -35.52 -14.89
CA LEU A 569 -8.89 -35.96 -16.30
C LEU A 569 -7.48 -35.95 -16.89
N ARG A 570 -7.17 -36.93 -17.75
CA ARG A 570 -5.94 -37.01 -18.57
C ARG A 570 -6.25 -37.60 -19.95
N ALA A 571 -5.26 -37.63 -20.83
CA ALA A 571 -5.41 -38.14 -22.21
C ALA A 571 -5.75 -39.64 -22.30
N ASP A 572 -5.46 -40.40 -21.23
CA ASP A 572 -5.82 -41.81 -21.02
C ASP A 572 -7.22 -41.99 -20.39
N GLY A 573 -7.94 -40.91 -20.07
CA GLY A 573 -9.31 -40.92 -19.55
C GLY A 573 -9.48 -40.22 -18.21
N MET A 574 -10.57 -40.52 -17.51
CA MET A 574 -10.79 -40.05 -16.14
C MET A 574 -9.99 -40.92 -15.18
N ARG A 575 -9.01 -40.32 -14.49
CA ARG A 575 -8.08 -41.05 -13.63
C ARG A 575 -8.58 -41.17 -12.18
N ALA A 576 -9.30 -40.17 -11.70
CA ALA A 576 -10.02 -40.21 -10.44
C ALA A 576 -11.19 -39.22 -10.49
N ASP A 577 -12.32 -39.65 -9.96
CA ASP A 577 -13.39 -38.75 -9.52
C ASP A 577 -13.43 -38.81 -7.99
N LEU A 578 -13.55 -37.65 -7.34
CA LEU A 578 -13.46 -37.52 -5.89
C LEU A 578 -14.58 -36.59 -5.40
N GLU A 579 -15.56 -37.14 -4.68
CA GLU A 579 -16.66 -36.35 -4.10
C GLU A 579 -16.17 -35.35 -3.03
N GLY A 580 -15.08 -35.68 -2.35
CA GLY A 580 -14.50 -34.86 -1.28
C GLY A 580 -13.08 -35.32 -0.91
N LEU A 581 -12.30 -34.42 -0.29
CA LEU A 581 -11.00 -34.77 0.30
C LEU A 581 -10.77 -34.00 1.61
N LEU A 582 -10.66 -34.74 2.71
CA LEU A 582 -10.35 -34.20 4.03
C LEU A 582 -8.83 -34.20 4.28
N LEU A 583 -8.08 -33.38 3.53
CA LEU A 583 -6.64 -33.18 3.74
C LEU A 583 -6.38 -32.24 4.93
N GLY A 584 -5.54 -32.65 5.87
CA GLY A 584 -4.93 -31.76 6.87
C GLY A 584 -3.45 -31.56 6.59
N ILE A 585 -2.88 -30.46 7.07
CA ILE A 585 -1.45 -30.15 6.93
C ILE A 585 -0.92 -29.68 8.27
N VAL A 586 0.15 -30.32 8.76
CA VAL A 586 0.92 -29.87 9.92
C VAL A 586 2.40 -29.76 9.53
N GLY A 587 3.09 -28.72 9.97
CA GLY A 587 4.52 -28.60 9.75
C GLY A 587 5.19 -27.52 10.59
N THR A 588 6.51 -27.44 10.49
CA THR A 588 7.29 -26.37 11.14
C THR A 588 7.84 -25.38 10.12
N ILE A 589 8.05 -24.13 10.53
CA ILE A 589 8.62 -23.08 9.66
C ILE A 589 9.49 -22.13 10.46
N GLN A 590 10.47 -21.52 9.80
CA GLN A 590 11.40 -20.57 10.43
C GLN A 590 10.92 -19.12 10.24
N PRO A 591 11.03 -18.23 11.25
CA PRO A 591 10.62 -16.82 11.19
C PRO A 591 11.12 -16.09 9.94
N LEU A 592 12.41 -16.22 9.60
CA LEU A 592 13.02 -15.60 8.42
C LEU A 592 12.54 -16.19 7.08
N THR A 593 11.87 -17.34 7.09
CA THR A 593 11.31 -18.00 5.91
C THR A 593 9.85 -17.60 5.71
N ILE A 594 9.03 -17.59 6.78
CA ILE A 594 7.66 -17.07 6.71
C ILE A 594 7.65 -15.54 6.46
N GLN A 595 8.61 -14.78 7.01
CA GLN A 595 8.80 -13.36 6.71
C GLN A 595 9.02 -13.10 5.20
N LYS A 596 9.78 -13.96 4.52
CA LYS A 596 10.00 -13.85 3.06
C LYS A 596 8.77 -14.22 2.25
N MET A 597 7.93 -15.12 2.77
CA MET A 597 6.67 -15.50 2.12
C MET A 597 5.57 -14.44 2.28
N MET A 598 5.54 -13.74 3.41
CA MET A 598 4.56 -12.69 3.72
C MET A 598 5.11 -11.27 3.48
N GLN A 599 6.20 -11.14 2.71
CA GLN A 599 6.99 -9.91 2.63
C GLN A 599 6.25 -8.74 1.95
N ASP A 600 5.39 -9.04 0.98
CA ASP A 600 4.51 -8.08 0.29
C ASP A 600 3.28 -7.70 1.13
N CYS A 601 3.11 -8.33 2.29
CA CYS A 601 1.94 -8.24 3.16
C CYS A 601 0.61 -8.68 2.52
N SER A 602 0.65 -9.33 1.36
CA SER A 602 -0.55 -9.70 0.60
C SER A 602 -0.82 -11.21 0.65
N ASP A 603 -2.05 -11.60 0.34
CA ASP A 603 -2.41 -13.00 0.10
C ASP A 603 -3.51 -13.07 -0.96
N GLY A 604 -3.13 -12.79 -2.21
CA GLY A 604 -4.05 -12.66 -3.34
C GLY A 604 -4.88 -13.92 -3.64
N ASN A 605 -4.41 -15.11 -3.26
CA ASN A 605 -5.14 -16.38 -3.39
C ASN A 605 -5.51 -17.04 -2.04
N GLY A 606 -5.08 -16.47 -0.91
CA GLY A 606 -5.36 -17.00 0.43
C GLY A 606 -4.55 -18.24 0.78
N LYS A 607 -3.31 -18.35 0.28
CA LYS A 607 -2.43 -19.51 0.45
C LYS A 607 -1.98 -19.69 1.89
N TRP A 608 -1.47 -18.63 2.52
CA TRP A 608 -0.95 -18.70 3.90
C TRP A 608 -2.03 -18.31 4.92
N ALA A 609 -2.98 -17.44 4.58
CA ALA A 609 -4.06 -17.00 5.46
C ALA A 609 -5.04 -18.14 5.85
N ARG A 610 -5.06 -19.23 5.09
CA ARG A 610 -5.76 -20.50 5.43
C ARG A 610 -5.13 -21.20 6.66
N PHE A 611 -3.82 -21.10 6.85
CA PHE A 611 -3.11 -21.76 7.96
C PHE A 611 -3.38 -21.10 9.32
N ILE A 612 -3.39 -21.89 10.39
CA ILE A 612 -3.21 -21.40 11.76
C ILE A 612 -1.72 -21.44 12.12
N PHE A 613 -1.21 -20.34 12.68
CA PHE A 613 0.18 -20.23 13.08
C PHE A 613 0.31 -20.05 14.59
N VAL A 614 1.34 -20.64 15.18
CA VAL A 614 1.77 -20.39 16.57
C VAL A 614 3.23 -19.99 16.55
N ASN A 615 3.56 -18.83 17.11
CA ASN A 615 4.93 -18.38 17.28
C ASN A 615 5.47 -18.91 18.62
N GLN A 616 6.48 -19.77 18.57
CA GLN A 616 7.22 -20.25 19.73
C GLN A 616 8.34 -19.25 20.06
N PRO A 617 8.29 -18.57 21.22
CA PRO A 617 9.30 -17.59 21.59
C PRO A 617 10.66 -18.26 21.82
N LEU A 618 11.73 -17.48 21.65
CA LEU A 618 13.09 -17.85 22.06
C LEU A 618 13.14 -18.04 23.58
N ALA A 619 13.10 -19.30 24.02
CA ALA A 619 13.32 -19.70 25.40
C ALA A 619 14.65 -20.46 25.54
N ALA A 620 15.30 -20.31 26.69
CA ALA A 620 16.27 -21.28 27.15
C ALA A 620 15.51 -22.37 27.92
N SER A 621 15.72 -23.63 27.54
CA SER A 621 15.21 -24.78 28.29
C SER A 621 16.36 -25.36 29.09
N GLU A 622 16.26 -25.21 30.40
CA GLU A 622 17.01 -26.00 31.37
C GLU A 622 16.52 -27.45 31.31
N MET A 623 17.32 -28.38 31.85
CA MET A 623 16.91 -29.77 31.99
C MET A 623 16.23 -29.90 33.36
N PRO A 624 14.92 -30.21 33.42
CA PRO A 624 14.26 -30.45 34.70
C PRO A 624 14.76 -31.74 35.34
N ASP A 625 14.55 -31.89 36.65
CA ASP A 625 14.61 -33.20 37.31
C ASP A 625 13.64 -34.19 36.65
N ASP A 626 13.91 -35.50 36.81
CA ASP A 626 13.06 -36.55 36.24
C ASP A 626 11.64 -36.50 36.84
N GLY A 627 10.73 -35.91 36.07
CA GLY A 627 9.32 -35.75 36.44
C GLY A 627 8.48 -37.00 36.26
N GLY A 628 9.09 -38.15 35.96
CA GLY A 628 8.43 -39.41 35.62
C GLY A 628 7.74 -39.39 34.25
N ASP A 629 7.46 -40.57 33.70
CA ASP A 629 6.82 -40.72 32.38
C ASP A 629 5.38 -40.15 32.35
N ILE A 630 4.93 -39.77 31.15
CA ILE A 630 3.57 -39.32 30.86
C ILE A 630 3.06 -40.11 29.65
N ASP A 631 2.28 -41.16 29.90
CA ASP A 631 1.60 -41.93 28.85
C ASP A 631 0.41 -41.16 28.25
N LEU A 632 0.74 -40.08 27.54
CA LEU A 632 -0.18 -39.38 26.66
C LEU A 632 -0.27 -40.09 25.30
N HIS A 633 0.70 -40.94 24.94
CA HIS A 633 0.74 -41.62 23.65
C HIS A 633 -0.37 -42.66 23.50
N LEU A 634 -0.59 -43.55 24.47
CA LEU A 634 -1.70 -44.51 24.42
C LEU A 634 -3.05 -43.83 24.65
N MET A 635 -3.11 -42.76 25.45
CA MET A 635 -4.32 -41.95 25.62
C MET A 635 -4.75 -41.31 24.28
N LEU A 636 -3.84 -40.62 23.59
CA LEU A 636 -4.12 -40.01 22.30
C LEU A 636 -4.41 -41.05 21.22
N ALA A 637 -3.70 -42.19 21.20
CA ALA A 637 -4.00 -43.26 20.25
C ALA A 637 -5.42 -43.82 20.44
N ARG A 638 -5.88 -44.02 21.67
CA ARG A 638 -7.27 -44.43 21.97
C ARG A 638 -8.28 -43.36 21.53
N LEU A 639 -8.03 -42.09 21.81
CA LEU A 639 -8.87 -40.98 21.36
C LEU A 639 -8.96 -40.94 19.82
N TYR A 640 -7.82 -41.04 19.14
CA TYR A 640 -7.71 -40.99 17.68
C TYR A 640 -8.41 -42.17 17.01
N GLU A 641 -8.27 -43.37 17.57
CA GLU A 641 -8.95 -44.59 17.12
C GLU A 641 -10.47 -44.50 17.35
N ASN A 642 -10.93 -43.85 18.42
CA ASN A 642 -12.35 -43.60 18.65
C ASN A 642 -12.93 -42.58 17.66
N ILE A 643 -12.15 -41.58 17.23
CA ILE A 643 -12.57 -40.59 16.22
C ILE A 643 -12.70 -41.25 14.83
N ASP A 644 -11.73 -42.07 14.40
CA ASP A 644 -11.81 -42.80 13.12
C ASP A 644 -12.89 -43.90 13.11
N LYS A 645 -13.50 -44.21 14.25
CA LYS A 645 -14.69 -45.08 14.34
C LYS A 645 -16.03 -44.32 14.27
N LEU A 646 -16.02 -42.99 14.29
CA LEU A 646 -17.25 -42.21 14.12
C LEU A 646 -17.72 -42.24 12.65
N PRO A 647 -19.05 -42.22 12.41
CA PRO A 647 -19.61 -42.05 11.07
C PRO A 647 -19.45 -40.61 10.56
N ALA A 648 -19.73 -40.38 9.27
CA ALA A 648 -19.78 -39.05 8.70
C ALA A 648 -20.99 -38.24 9.23
N THR A 649 -20.75 -37.19 10.01
CA THR A 649 -21.81 -36.46 10.74
C THR A 649 -21.99 -35.01 10.22
N THR A 650 -23.23 -34.55 10.11
CA THR A 650 -23.56 -33.15 9.77
C THR A 650 -24.00 -32.37 11.01
N TYR A 651 -23.03 -31.76 11.70
CA TYR A 651 -23.23 -30.99 12.92
C TYR A 651 -23.98 -29.67 12.67
N ARG A 652 -24.66 -29.18 13.71
CA ARG A 652 -25.38 -27.89 13.73
C ARG A 652 -25.08 -27.14 15.02
N LEU A 653 -25.27 -25.83 15.02
CA LEU A 653 -25.19 -25.01 16.24
C LEU A 653 -26.50 -25.07 17.03
N SER A 654 -26.43 -25.04 18.37
CA SER A 654 -27.60 -24.68 19.19
C SER A 654 -28.06 -23.23 18.89
N PRO A 655 -29.32 -22.84 19.17
CA PRO A 655 -29.81 -21.49 18.87
C PRO A 655 -28.95 -20.37 19.49
N GLU A 656 -28.50 -20.57 20.72
CA GLU A 656 -27.67 -19.64 21.50
C GLU A 656 -26.25 -19.61 20.95
N ALA A 657 -25.72 -20.78 20.57
CA ALA A 657 -24.42 -20.92 19.91
C ALA A 657 -24.40 -20.21 18.55
N PHE A 658 -25.48 -20.31 17.77
CA PHE A 658 -25.67 -19.60 16.51
C PHE A 658 -25.80 -18.09 16.71
N GLN A 659 -26.58 -17.63 17.69
CA GLN A 659 -26.71 -16.20 18.00
C GLN A 659 -25.36 -15.60 18.39
N TYR A 660 -24.58 -16.29 19.23
CA TYR A 660 -23.23 -15.87 19.60
C TYR A 660 -22.26 -15.90 18.40
N PHE A 661 -22.30 -16.96 17.58
CA PHE A 661 -21.50 -17.07 16.35
C PHE A 661 -21.78 -15.91 15.39
N ARG A 662 -23.05 -15.61 15.08
CA ARG A 662 -23.47 -14.46 14.26
C ARG A 662 -22.91 -13.14 14.81
N GLY A 663 -22.91 -12.98 16.13
CA GLY A 663 -22.31 -11.83 16.81
C GLY A 663 -20.78 -11.74 16.71
N GLN A 664 -20.06 -12.84 16.46
CA GLN A 664 -18.64 -12.82 16.15
C GLN A 664 -18.38 -12.68 14.63
N TYR A 665 -19.17 -13.35 13.79
CA TYR A 665 -19.13 -13.27 12.33
C TYR A 665 -19.21 -11.80 11.87
N ASN A 666 -20.24 -11.07 12.31
CA ASN A 666 -20.40 -9.65 11.99
C ASN A 666 -19.18 -8.80 12.42
N LYS A 667 -18.49 -9.16 13.51
CA LYS A 667 -17.30 -8.45 14.00
C LYS A 667 -16.05 -8.80 13.21
N LEU A 668 -15.93 -10.02 12.71
CA LEU A 668 -14.86 -10.43 11.78
C LEU A 668 -15.02 -9.76 10.43
N GLU A 669 -16.25 -9.64 9.91
CA GLU A 669 -16.53 -8.95 8.66
C GLU A 669 -16.28 -7.43 8.74
N GLN A 670 -16.66 -6.78 9.84
CA GLN A 670 -16.30 -5.37 10.06
C GLN A 670 -14.77 -5.18 10.16
N LYS A 671 -14.04 -6.11 10.79
CA LYS A 671 -12.57 -6.10 10.74
C LYS A 671 -12.05 -6.31 9.31
N ARG A 672 -12.61 -7.26 8.54
CA ARG A 672 -12.22 -7.52 7.14
C ARG A 672 -12.41 -6.30 6.23
N VAL A 673 -13.45 -5.50 6.45
CA VAL A 673 -13.67 -4.29 5.63
C VAL A 673 -12.71 -3.17 6.03
N ASN A 674 -12.48 -2.98 7.33
CA ASN A 674 -11.79 -1.80 7.87
C ASN A 674 -10.27 -1.98 8.05
N ASP A 675 -9.74 -3.20 8.03
CA ASP A 675 -8.29 -3.45 8.18
C ASP A 675 -7.51 -2.97 6.93
N PRO A 676 -6.51 -2.08 7.08
CA PRO A 676 -5.77 -1.53 5.94
C PRO A 676 -4.85 -2.55 5.26
N ASN A 677 -4.51 -3.66 5.92
CA ASN A 677 -3.55 -4.65 5.44
C ASN A 677 -4.24 -5.74 4.61
N PRO A 678 -3.92 -5.87 3.29
CA PRO A 678 -4.65 -6.78 2.39
C PRO A 678 -4.64 -8.25 2.84
N GLY A 679 -3.51 -8.78 3.31
CA GLY A 679 -3.45 -10.17 3.76
C GLY A 679 -4.14 -10.38 5.12
N MET A 680 -4.15 -9.39 6.02
CA MET A 680 -4.97 -9.46 7.24
C MET A 680 -6.47 -9.50 6.93
N ARG A 681 -6.94 -8.78 5.89
CA ARG A 681 -8.33 -8.93 5.41
C ARG A 681 -8.63 -10.38 4.99
N THR A 682 -7.71 -11.05 4.29
CA THR A 682 -7.86 -12.46 3.94
C THR A 682 -7.85 -13.37 5.18
N VAL A 683 -7.05 -13.06 6.21
CA VAL A 683 -7.05 -13.77 7.50
C VAL A 683 -8.39 -13.63 8.23
N TRP A 684 -8.96 -12.43 8.30
CA TRP A 684 -10.27 -12.21 8.92
C TRP A 684 -11.37 -13.00 8.16
N GLY A 685 -11.41 -12.92 6.83
CA GLY A 685 -12.38 -13.62 5.98
C GLY A 685 -12.24 -15.15 5.92
N LYS A 686 -11.09 -15.73 6.30
CA LYS A 686 -10.96 -17.19 6.53
C LYS A 686 -11.16 -17.60 8.00
N THR A 687 -11.22 -16.65 8.94
CA THR A 687 -11.38 -16.94 10.38
C THR A 687 -12.82 -17.30 10.75
N GLU A 688 -13.81 -16.77 10.04
CA GLU A 688 -15.22 -17.15 10.18
C GLU A 688 -15.46 -18.66 10.00
N GLY A 689 -14.99 -19.25 8.89
CA GLY A 689 -15.05 -20.69 8.66
C GLY A 689 -14.18 -21.47 9.65
N ARG A 690 -12.98 -20.98 9.97
CA ARG A 690 -12.06 -21.57 10.95
C ARG A 690 -12.69 -21.76 12.34
N ILE A 691 -13.61 -20.89 12.79
CA ILE A 691 -14.37 -21.10 14.03
C ILE A 691 -15.18 -22.41 13.95
N GLY A 692 -15.87 -22.66 12.83
CA GLY A 692 -16.58 -23.93 12.60
C GLY A 692 -15.65 -25.13 12.54
N LYS A 693 -14.51 -25.01 11.84
CA LYS A 693 -13.48 -26.07 11.78
C LYS A 693 -12.96 -26.43 13.18
N LEU A 694 -12.63 -25.43 14.01
CA LEU A 694 -12.20 -25.62 15.39
C LEU A 694 -13.33 -26.19 16.28
N ALA A 695 -14.57 -25.77 16.07
CA ALA A 695 -15.72 -26.21 16.86
C ALA A 695 -16.00 -27.71 16.73
N ILE A 696 -15.97 -28.29 15.51
CA ILE A 696 -16.16 -29.75 15.32
C ILE A 696 -15.10 -30.53 16.10
N ASN A 697 -13.83 -30.14 15.97
CA ASN A 697 -12.72 -30.82 16.62
C ASN A 697 -12.80 -30.73 18.14
N LEU A 698 -13.09 -29.54 18.69
CA LEU A 698 -13.28 -29.38 20.13
C LEU A 698 -14.50 -30.14 20.65
N HIS A 699 -15.63 -30.13 19.94
CA HIS A 699 -16.84 -30.87 20.32
C HIS A 699 -16.57 -32.37 20.45
N VAL A 700 -15.97 -32.97 19.42
CA VAL A 700 -15.67 -34.41 19.40
C VAL A 700 -14.63 -34.79 20.46
N ILE A 701 -13.60 -33.96 20.70
CA ILE A 701 -12.64 -34.19 21.79
C ILE A 701 -13.33 -34.13 23.16
N HIS A 702 -14.19 -33.13 23.41
CA HIS A 702 -14.87 -32.99 24.70
C HIS A 702 -15.84 -34.16 24.95
N GLU A 703 -16.64 -34.55 23.98
CA GLU A 703 -17.60 -35.65 24.18
C GLU A 703 -16.90 -37.01 24.35
N LEU A 704 -15.93 -37.36 23.49
CA LEU A 704 -15.22 -38.64 23.59
C LEU A 704 -14.37 -38.77 24.86
N MET A 705 -13.71 -37.69 25.32
CA MET A 705 -12.95 -37.72 26.58
C MET A 705 -13.86 -37.88 27.80
N ASN A 706 -15.11 -37.41 27.73
CA ASN A 706 -16.14 -37.68 28.75
C ASN A 706 -16.82 -39.05 28.59
N GLY A 707 -16.35 -39.91 27.67
CA GLY A 707 -16.95 -41.23 27.42
C GLY A 707 -18.31 -41.19 26.71
N ARG A 708 -18.68 -40.06 26.09
CA ARG A 708 -19.95 -39.87 25.36
C ARG A 708 -19.77 -39.93 23.85
N THR A 709 -20.81 -40.33 23.14
CA THR A 709 -20.89 -40.18 21.68
C THR A 709 -21.21 -38.72 21.32
N PRO A 710 -20.50 -38.09 20.37
CA PRO A 710 -20.76 -36.69 20.00
C PRO A 710 -22.17 -36.45 19.47
N SER A 711 -22.92 -35.55 20.10
CA SER A 711 -24.22 -35.07 19.62
C SER A 711 -24.11 -34.29 18.31
N GLU A 712 -25.11 -34.36 17.43
CA GLU A 712 -25.15 -33.51 16.23
C GLU A 712 -25.24 -32.01 16.55
N VAL A 713 -25.70 -31.64 17.75
CA VAL A 713 -25.84 -30.25 18.19
C VAL A 713 -24.62 -29.82 19.00
N ILE A 714 -23.91 -28.81 18.51
CA ILE A 714 -22.75 -28.21 19.17
C ILE A 714 -23.21 -27.07 20.11
N PRO A 715 -22.88 -27.14 21.41
CA PRO A 715 -23.31 -26.16 22.42
C PRO A 715 -22.50 -24.84 22.40
N LEU A 716 -23.04 -23.83 23.07
CA LEU A 716 -22.50 -22.48 23.14
C LEU A 716 -21.10 -22.40 23.77
N ASP A 717 -20.76 -23.26 24.72
CA ASP A 717 -19.45 -23.24 25.38
C ASP A 717 -18.33 -23.71 24.43
N ILE A 718 -18.58 -24.74 23.60
CA ILE A 718 -17.66 -25.17 22.54
C ILE A 718 -17.43 -24.05 21.52
N ILE A 719 -18.47 -23.30 21.14
CA ILE A 719 -18.28 -22.13 20.26
C ILE A 719 -17.51 -21.00 20.95
N LYS A 720 -17.72 -20.75 22.25
CA LYS A 720 -16.89 -19.80 23.01
C LYS A 720 -15.41 -20.23 23.06
N LYS A 721 -15.13 -21.53 23.27
CA LYS A 721 -13.78 -22.13 23.21
C LYS A 721 -13.16 -21.96 21.81
N ALA A 722 -13.88 -22.32 20.75
CA ALA A 722 -13.44 -22.19 19.36
C ALA A 722 -13.17 -20.73 18.95
N VAL A 723 -14.01 -19.79 19.38
CA VAL A 723 -13.84 -18.34 19.16
C VAL A 723 -12.61 -17.80 19.90
N ARG A 724 -12.32 -18.29 21.12
CA ARG A 724 -11.11 -17.90 21.87
C ARG A 724 -9.85 -18.34 21.14
N LEU A 725 -9.81 -19.58 20.62
CA LEU A 725 -8.70 -20.06 19.77
C LEU A 725 -8.59 -19.31 18.45
N ALA A 726 -9.70 -19.07 17.75
CA ALA A 726 -9.70 -18.34 16.49
C ALA A 726 -9.08 -16.94 16.65
N LYS A 727 -9.44 -16.22 17.73
CA LYS A 727 -8.83 -14.92 18.06
C LYS A 727 -7.34 -15.03 18.37
N PHE A 728 -6.92 -16.02 19.16
CA PHE A 728 -5.50 -16.27 19.42
C PHE A 728 -4.71 -16.50 18.11
N TYR A 729 -5.20 -17.33 17.18
CA TYR A 729 -4.51 -17.54 15.91
C TYR A 729 -4.43 -16.28 15.04
N CYS A 730 -5.46 -15.42 15.05
CA CYS A 730 -5.38 -14.09 14.42
C CYS A 730 -4.31 -13.21 15.08
N HIS A 731 -4.25 -13.19 16.41
CA HIS A 731 -3.25 -12.43 17.17
C HIS A 731 -1.83 -12.91 16.87
N GLN A 732 -1.59 -14.23 16.77
CA GLN A 732 -0.29 -14.77 16.35
C GLN A 732 0.13 -14.26 14.95
N VAL A 733 -0.82 -14.13 14.01
CA VAL A 733 -0.56 -13.58 12.68
C VAL A 733 -0.33 -12.06 12.70
N GLN A 734 -1.10 -11.30 13.48
CA GLN A 734 -0.88 -9.85 13.66
C GLN A 734 0.51 -9.55 14.28
N ALA A 735 0.94 -10.36 15.24
CA ALA A 735 2.28 -10.24 15.84
C ALA A 735 3.40 -10.49 14.81
N MET A 736 3.26 -11.48 13.93
CA MET A 736 4.20 -11.69 12.83
C MET A 736 4.23 -10.51 11.85
N TYR A 737 3.07 -9.97 11.47
CA TYR A 737 2.99 -8.79 10.61
C TYR A 737 3.76 -7.59 11.16
N SER A 738 3.66 -7.36 12.47
CA SER A 738 4.40 -6.30 13.18
C SER A 738 5.91 -6.42 12.98
N GLU A 739 6.46 -7.63 13.13
CA GLU A 739 7.89 -7.91 12.93
C GLU A 739 8.34 -7.68 11.47
N PHE A 740 7.41 -7.64 10.51
CA PHE A 740 7.70 -7.52 9.08
C PHE A 740 7.56 -6.08 8.57
N SER A 741 6.59 -5.32 9.09
CA SER A 741 6.29 -3.91 8.74
C SER A 741 7.43 -2.96 9.13
N SER A 742 8.45 -2.89 8.28
CA SER A 742 9.72 -2.17 8.52
C SER A 742 9.61 -0.64 8.54
N GLY A 743 8.39 -0.08 8.50
CA GLY A 743 8.13 1.37 8.39
C GLY A 743 7.10 1.94 9.37
N SER A 744 6.29 1.12 10.07
CA SER A 744 5.43 1.64 11.15
C SER A 744 6.26 1.93 12.40
N LEU A 745 5.80 2.88 13.22
CA LEU A 745 6.40 3.21 14.50
C LEU A 745 6.05 2.18 15.57
N ALA A 746 4.78 1.75 15.67
CA ALA A 746 4.32 0.89 16.76
C ALA A 746 5.11 -0.44 16.91
N PRO A 747 5.51 -1.16 15.85
CA PRO A 747 6.31 -2.38 16.00
C PRO A 747 7.71 -2.13 16.59
N HIS A 748 8.29 -0.96 16.32
CA HIS A 748 9.56 -0.55 16.92
C HIS A 748 9.39 -0.25 18.42
N LEU A 749 8.25 0.34 18.82
CA LEU A 749 7.89 0.59 20.21
C LEU A 749 7.60 -0.72 20.97
N ALA A 750 6.79 -1.61 20.40
CA ALA A 750 6.47 -2.93 20.96
C ALA A 750 7.72 -3.75 21.24
N LYS A 751 8.70 -3.73 20.32
CA LYS A 751 9.98 -4.45 20.45
C LYS A 751 10.88 -3.88 21.57
N ILE A 752 10.72 -2.61 21.93
CA ILE A 752 11.41 -2.02 23.09
C ILE A 752 10.80 -2.56 24.39
N ILE A 753 9.47 -2.49 24.53
CA ILE A 753 8.74 -3.00 25.70
C ILE A 753 9.06 -4.48 25.93
N GLN A 754 8.91 -5.32 24.90
CA GLN A 754 9.22 -6.76 24.97
C GLN A 754 10.68 -7.06 25.37
N LEU A 755 11.64 -6.17 25.09
CA LEU A 755 13.02 -6.35 25.52
C LEU A 755 13.23 -5.92 26.98
N CYS A 756 12.53 -4.90 27.46
CA CYS A 756 12.47 -4.55 28.88
C CYS A 756 11.87 -5.70 29.70
N GLU A 757 10.70 -6.22 29.30
CA GLU A 757 10.02 -7.34 29.94
C GLU A 757 10.92 -8.58 30.01
N ARG A 758 11.49 -9.01 28.88
CA ARG A 758 12.36 -10.19 28.78
C ARG A 758 13.64 -10.07 29.61
N LYS A 759 14.14 -8.85 29.83
CA LYS A 759 15.35 -8.59 30.63
C LYS A 759 15.05 -8.23 32.10
N GLN A 760 13.80 -7.92 32.43
CA GLN A 760 13.37 -7.38 33.72
C GLN A 760 14.21 -6.16 34.20
N ARG A 761 14.69 -5.34 33.25
CA ARG A 761 15.47 -4.13 33.53
C ARG A 761 15.37 -3.09 32.42
N ALA A 762 15.86 -1.88 32.72
CA ALA A 762 16.01 -0.83 31.72
C ALA A 762 16.92 -1.25 30.55
N VAL A 763 16.66 -0.70 29.36
CA VAL A 763 17.39 -1.00 28.11
C VAL A 763 18.01 0.26 27.52
N THR A 764 19.20 0.13 26.92
CA THR A 764 19.90 1.24 26.28
C THR A 764 19.66 1.27 24.75
N PRO A 765 19.78 2.44 24.09
CA PRO A 765 19.69 2.54 22.63
C PRO A 765 20.66 1.61 21.89
N LYS A 766 21.85 1.36 22.47
CA LYS A 766 22.84 0.44 21.89
C LYS A 766 22.35 -1.01 21.90
N GLU A 767 21.71 -1.45 22.98
CA GLU A 767 21.15 -2.80 23.06
C GLU A 767 20.01 -2.98 22.05
N ILE A 768 19.09 -2.00 21.96
CA ILE A 768 17.99 -2.02 20.99
C ILE A 768 18.53 -2.07 19.56
N SER A 769 19.45 -1.17 19.16
CA SER A 769 20.05 -1.18 17.81
C SER A 769 20.75 -2.50 17.46
N LEU A 770 21.28 -3.24 18.45
CA LEU A 770 21.91 -4.55 18.21
C LEU A 770 20.90 -5.66 17.90
N THR A 771 19.63 -5.55 18.34
CA THR A 771 18.53 -6.49 18.01
C THR A 771 18.05 -6.42 16.56
N PHE A 772 18.62 -5.54 15.73
CA PHE A 772 18.29 -5.42 14.31
C PHE A 772 19.42 -6.02 13.44
N PRO A 773 19.09 -6.63 12.28
CA PRO A 773 20.09 -7.09 11.32
C PRO A 773 21.02 -5.96 10.89
N HIS A 774 22.30 -6.26 10.61
CA HIS A 774 23.33 -5.25 10.36
C HIS A 774 22.95 -4.21 9.27
N SER A 775 22.20 -4.63 8.25
CA SER A 775 21.71 -3.77 7.16
C SER A 775 20.51 -2.87 7.51
N LYS A 776 19.82 -3.12 8.64
CA LYS A 776 18.62 -2.39 9.10
C LYS A 776 18.78 -1.81 10.52
N ARG A 777 20.02 -1.59 11.01
CA ARG A 777 20.22 -1.09 12.38
C ARG A 777 19.83 0.39 12.51
N PRO A 778 18.88 0.76 13.38
CA PRO A 778 18.56 2.17 13.62
C PRO A 778 19.73 2.87 14.33
N LYS A 779 19.97 4.14 13.98
CA LYS A 779 20.92 5.00 14.70
C LYS A 779 20.45 5.19 16.15
N ALA A 780 21.38 5.33 17.09
CA ALA A 780 21.07 5.54 18.50
C ALA A 780 20.30 6.85 18.80
N GLU A 781 20.24 7.78 17.85
CA GLU A 781 19.38 8.99 17.90
C GLU A 781 17.92 8.64 17.63
N VAL A 782 17.65 7.82 16.60
CA VAL A 782 16.29 7.37 16.23
C VAL A 782 15.67 6.56 17.38
N VAL A 783 16.45 5.68 18.02
CA VAL A 783 15.98 4.91 19.17
C VAL A 783 15.64 5.79 20.39
N LYS A 784 16.29 6.95 20.56
CA LYS A 784 15.90 7.90 21.62
C LYS A 784 14.59 8.62 21.31
N ILE A 785 14.28 8.85 20.03
CA ILE A 785 12.97 9.37 19.63
C ILE A 785 11.89 8.33 20.01
N TRP A 786 12.12 7.05 19.74
CA TRP A 786 11.22 5.96 20.16
C TRP A 786 11.05 5.85 21.68
N PHE A 787 12.13 6.05 22.46
CA PHE A 787 12.08 6.08 23.93
C PHE A 787 11.24 7.26 24.45
N ASN A 788 11.45 8.45 23.90
CA ASN A 788 10.69 9.64 24.26
C ASN A 788 9.20 9.50 23.88
N GLU A 789 8.90 8.84 22.77
CA GLU A 789 7.52 8.61 22.32
C GLU A 789 6.78 7.62 23.23
N LEU A 790 7.43 6.53 23.63
CA LEU A 790 6.91 5.60 24.65
C LEU A 790 6.64 6.28 26.00
N ALA A 791 7.47 7.25 26.39
CA ALA A 791 7.22 8.05 27.59
C ALA A 791 6.08 9.08 27.40
N ALA A 792 5.95 9.67 26.21
CA ALA A 792 4.81 10.55 25.88
C ALA A 792 3.48 9.78 25.81
N MET A 793 3.51 8.48 25.51
CA MET A 793 2.38 7.54 25.59
C MET A 793 2.13 7.00 27.00
N GLY A 794 2.97 7.32 28.00
CA GLY A 794 2.84 6.84 29.38
C GLY A 794 3.21 5.37 29.61
N LEU A 795 3.81 4.69 28.63
CA LEU A 795 4.13 3.26 28.67
C LEU A 795 5.50 2.94 29.31
N GLY A 796 6.27 3.97 29.68
CA GLY A 796 7.53 3.82 30.39
C GLY A 796 8.20 5.14 30.73
N ASN A 797 9.30 5.06 31.50
CA ASN A 797 10.11 6.21 31.88
C ASN A 797 11.44 6.21 31.10
N VAL A 798 11.98 7.41 30.87
CA VAL A 798 13.30 7.62 30.25
C VAL A 798 14.21 8.33 31.24
N GLU A 799 15.31 7.69 31.61
CA GLU A 799 16.27 8.21 32.59
C GLU A 799 17.64 8.52 31.95
N GLY A 800 18.33 9.50 32.54
CA GLY A 800 19.69 9.89 32.16
C GLY A 800 19.79 10.98 31.10
N LYS A 801 21.02 11.24 30.63
CA LYS A 801 21.35 12.33 29.67
C LYS A 801 22.45 11.92 28.68
N GLY A 802 22.38 12.46 27.47
CA GLY A 802 23.45 12.39 26.48
C GLY A 802 23.66 10.98 25.90
N ARG A 803 24.72 10.29 26.31
CA ARG A 803 25.04 8.91 25.90
C ARG A 803 24.50 7.84 26.86
N LEU A 804 24.19 8.23 28.10
CA LEU A 804 23.60 7.38 29.14
C LEU A 804 22.11 7.73 29.20
N VAL A 805 21.35 7.17 28.25
CA VAL A 805 19.88 7.27 28.22
C VAL A 805 19.36 5.85 28.26
N GLU A 806 18.46 5.55 29.19
CA GLU A 806 17.88 4.22 29.38
C GLU A 806 16.36 4.33 29.47
N PHE A 807 15.64 3.31 28.99
CA PHE A 807 14.17 3.23 29.05
C PHE A 807 13.74 2.07 29.93
N SER A 808 12.75 2.30 30.80
CA SER A 808 12.10 1.30 31.65
C SER A 808 10.59 1.28 31.39
N SER A 809 10.04 0.11 31.06
CA SER A 809 8.60 -0.09 30.87
C SER A 809 7.83 -0.01 32.19
N ILE A 810 6.67 0.64 32.20
CA ILE A 810 5.74 0.62 33.34
C ILE A 810 4.90 -0.66 33.22
N SER A 811 5.22 -1.67 34.05
CA SER A 811 4.50 -2.94 34.07
C SER A 811 3.07 -2.74 34.58
N THR A 812 2.07 -3.08 33.76
CA THR A 812 0.62 -3.04 34.08
C THR A 812 0.17 -4.16 35.02
N SER A 813 1.04 -4.54 35.98
CA SER A 813 0.89 -5.68 36.89
C SER A 813 1.10 -5.32 38.37
N SER A 814 0.70 -4.12 38.78
CA SER A 814 0.45 -3.79 40.19
C SER A 814 -0.86 -3.02 40.37
N SER A 815 -1.49 -3.20 41.53
CA SER A 815 -2.82 -2.69 41.86
C SER A 815 -2.85 -1.18 42.05
N LEU A 816 -4.00 -0.56 41.73
CA LEU A 816 -4.33 0.83 42.06
C LEU A 816 -3.92 1.18 43.52
N PRO A 817 -3.13 2.24 43.75
CA PRO A 817 -2.77 2.65 45.10
C PRO A 817 -3.99 3.23 45.83
N VAL A 818 -4.36 2.62 46.95
CA VAL A 818 -5.38 3.17 47.87
C VAL A 818 -4.88 4.48 48.45
N VAL A 819 -5.73 5.51 48.47
CA VAL A 819 -5.41 6.79 49.10
C VAL A 819 -5.35 6.62 50.63
N THR A 820 -4.16 6.75 51.20
CA THR A 820 -3.97 6.90 52.66
C THR A 820 -3.18 8.17 52.94
N SER A 821 -3.80 9.09 53.69
CA SER A 821 -3.24 10.39 54.05
C SER A 821 -2.42 10.32 55.35
N SER A 822 -1.19 10.85 55.34
CA SER A 822 -0.48 11.23 56.56
C SER A 822 0.48 12.40 56.32
N HIS A 823 0.38 13.44 57.15
CA HIS A 823 1.38 14.52 57.21
C HIS A 823 2.57 14.09 58.08
N SER A 824 3.79 14.41 57.67
CA SER A 824 4.90 14.98 58.49
C SER A 824 6.23 14.87 57.70
N VAL A 825 6.85 15.98 57.26
CA VAL A 825 7.72 16.92 58.01
C VAL A 825 9.21 16.50 58.02
N VAL A 826 10.01 17.29 57.30
CA VAL A 826 11.47 17.54 57.41
C VAL A 826 12.48 16.49 56.88
N SER A 827 13.43 17.03 56.11
CA SER A 827 14.61 16.42 55.46
C SER A 827 15.84 16.41 56.39
N PRO A 828 17.05 16.08 55.88
CA PRO A 828 17.52 14.91 55.14
C PRO A 828 18.62 14.18 55.98
N VAL A 829 19.43 13.26 55.41
CA VAL A 829 20.91 13.21 55.56
C VAL A 829 21.55 11.98 54.87
N VAL A 830 22.58 12.28 54.06
CA VAL A 830 23.80 11.52 53.69
C VAL A 830 23.77 9.98 53.53
N SER A 831 24.14 9.58 52.31
CA SER A 831 24.74 8.32 51.85
C SER A 831 25.57 7.49 52.84
N GLN A 832 25.36 6.17 52.82
CA GLN A 832 26.46 5.22 52.62
C GLN A 832 26.00 3.83 52.10
N LYS A 833 26.64 3.39 51.01
CA LYS A 833 26.90 1.97 50.66
C LYS A 833 28.01 1.45 51.61
N PRO A 834 28.26 0.13 51.82
CA PRO A 834 28.26 -0.91 50.76
C PRO A 834 27.98 -2.38 51.19
N THR A 835 28.20 -3.32 50.26
CA THR A 835 28.56 -4.77 50.45
C THR A 835 27.45 -5.64 51.10
N GLN A 836 26.96 -6.75 50.52
CA GLN A 836 27.62 -8.06 50.36
C GLN A 836 28.20 -8.60 51.70
N THR A 837 28.11 -9.88 52.09
CA THR A 837 27.76 -11.11 51.33
C THR A 837 27.41 -12.30 52.23
N HIS A 838 26.66 -13.27 51.66
CA HIS A 838 26.75 -14.73 51.89
C HIS A 838 26.30 -15.43 53.19
N ILE A 839 26.05 -16.74 52.98
CA ILE A 839 25.96 -17.86 53.95
C ILE A 839 24.65 -17.87 54.78
N LEU A 840 23.60 -18.61 54.38
CA LEU A 840 23.41 -20.06 54.15
C LEU A 840 22.98 -20.82 55.44
N GLN A 841 22.00 -21.72 55.26
CA GLN A 841 21.86 -23.08 55.84
C GLN A 841 22.20 -23.30 57.34
N GLU A 842 21.38 -23.98 58.14
CA GLU A 842 20.14 -24.73 57.84
C GLU A 842 19.39 -25.03 59.16
N LEU A 843 18.67 -26.17 59.19
CA LEU A 843 18.02 -26.85 60.32
C LEU A 843 16.53 -26.54 60.51
N GLN A 844 15.67 -27.53 60.74
CA GLN A 844 15.66 -28.94 60.32
C GLN A 844 14.31 -29.53 60.79
N ASN A 845 13.80 -30.55 60.09
CA ASN A 845 12.79 -31.49 60.60
C ASN A 845 11.39 -30.89 60.92
N SER A 846 10.28 -31.64 60.79
CA SER A 846 10.03 -32.86 60.01
C SER A 846 8.50 -33.09 59.91
N SER A 847 8.08 -34.02 59.05
CA SER A 847 6.99 -35.01 59.26
C SER A 847 5.77 -34.68 60.16
N SER A 848 4.52 -35.01 59.83
CA SER A 848 3.88 -35.68 58.68
C SER A 848 2.40 -35.94 59.06
N LEU A 849 1.61 -36.56 58.16
CA LEU A 849 0.18 -36.94 58.32
C LEU A 849 -0.76 -35.71 58.43
N SER A 850 -1.72 -35.43 57.53
CA SER A 850 -2.69 -36.22 56.74
C SER A 850 -4.07 -36.32 57.39
N SER A 851 -5.09 -36.48 56.54
CA SER A 851 -6.45 -37.00 56.87
C SER A 851 -7.33 -36.12 57.80
N GLN A 852 -8.65 -36.01 57.60
CA GLN A 852 -9.53 -36.53 56.55
C GLN A 852 -10.92 -35.87 56.61
N ILE A 853 -11.69 -36.02 55.51
CA ILE A 853 -13.17 -36.07 55.46
C ILE A 853 -13.96 -34.75 55.67
N SER A 854 -15.02 -34.65 54.84
CA SER A 854 -16.06 -33.61 54.70
C SER A 854 -17.16 -33.78 55.81
N PRO A 855 -18.50 -33.52 55.64
CA PRO A 855 -19.32 -32.97 54.54
C PRO A 855 -20.37 -31.90 55.01
N PHE A 856 -21.48 -31.75 54.26
CA PHE A 856 -22.74 -31.00 54.51
C PHE A 856 -22.71 -29.47 54.32
N ALA A 857 -23.82 -28.78 54.03
CA ALA A 857 -25.06 -29.13 53.28
C ALA A 857 -25.91 -27.85 53.06
N SER A 858 -26.97 -27.95 52.25
CA SER A 858 -27.86 -26.86 51.84
C SER A 858 -29.01 -26.54 52.83
N VAL A 859 -29.77 -25.49 52.48
CA VAL A 859 -31.17 -25.14 52.83
C VAL A 859 -31.35 -24.05 53.90
N ASP A 860 -31.92 -22.91 53.50
CA ASP A 860 -33.27 -22.49 53.94
C ASP A 860 -33.82 -21.28 53.13
N GLN A 861 -35.15 -21.12 53.12
CA GLN A 861 -35.89 -19.93 52.67
C GLN A 861 -36.59 -19.27 53.88
N LEU A 862 -36.89 -17.96 53.81
CA LEU A 862 -37.95 -17.35 54.63
C LEU A 862 -38.51 -16.05 53.98
N ASP A 863 -39.72 -15.67 54.39
CA ASP A 863 -40.61 -14.70 53.71
C ASP A 863 -40.49 -13.22 54.18
N GLY A 864 -41.15 -12.32 53.43
CA GLY A 864 -41.45 -10.93 53.85
C GLY A 864 -41.48 -9.94 52.67
N GLN A 865 -42.54 -9.88 51.87
CA GLN A 865 -43.74 -9.02 52.00
C GLN A 865 -43.55 -7.49 51.87
N ASN A 866 -44.39 -6.92 51.00
CA ASN A 866 -45.01 -5.57 51.07
C ASN A 866 -44.14 -4.31 50.83
N ASP A 867 -44.66 -3.23 50.22
CA ASP A 867 -45.80 -3.04 49.29
C ASP A 867 -45.69 -1.63 48.63
N LEU A 868 -46.66 -1.28 47.77
CA LEU A 868 -46.99 0.02 47.17
C LEU A 868 -46.05 0.50 46.04
N LEU A 869 -46.43 0.43 44.75
CA LEU A 869 -47.54 1.11 44.02
C LEU A 869 -47.17 2.57 43.65
N GLN A 870 -46.85 2.86 42.37
CA GLN A 870 -47.76 3.21 41.25
C GLN A 870 -48.14 4.71 41.22
N ALA A 871 -48.51 5.34 40.09
CA ALA A 871 -48.34 5.07 38.65
C ALA A 871 -48.58 6.42 37.90
N GLN A 872 -48.52 6.54 36.57
CA GLN A 872 -49.65 6.40 35.61
C GLN A 872 -49.26 7.24 34.35
N LEU A 873 -49.75 7.07 33.10
CA LEU A 873 -50.55 6.04 32.39
C LEU A 873 -50.52 6.37 30.86
N VAL A 874 -51.23 5.55 30.04
CA VAL A 874 -51.89 5.94 28.75
C VAL A 874 -50.96 6.17 27.52
N VAL A 875 -51.26 5.68 26.30
CA VAL A 875 -52.15 4.59 25.80
C VAL A 875 -51.78 4.24 24.33
N GLU A 876 -52.18 3.06 23.81
CA GLU A 876 -52.02 2.67 22.39
C GLU A 876 -53.10 3.26 21.46
N PRO A 877 -52.92 3.18 20.13
CA PRO A 877 -54.01 2.54 19.35
C PRO A 877 -53.54 1.58 18.24
N VAL A 878 -54.51 0.83 17.70
CA VAL A 878 -54.36 -0.30 16.77
C VAL A 878 -54.80 0.08 15.32
N GLU A 879 -54.50 -0.84 14.38
CA GLU A 879 -54.75 -0.84 12.92
C GLU A 879 -56.14 -0.36 12.41
N GLU A 880 -56.19 0.01 11.11
CA GLU A 880 -57.28 -0.45 10.22
C GLU A 880 -56.86 -0.49 8.71
N ARG A 881 -57.69 -1.10 7.83
CA ARG A 881 -57.42 -1.40 6.41
C ARG A 881 -58.50 -0.86 5.46
N ILE A 882 -58.12 -0.46 4.23
CA ILE A 882 -58.86 -0.63 2.94
C ILE A 882 -57.75 -0.69 1.84
N GLU A 883 -57.58 -1.62 0.90
CA GLU A 883 -58.38 -2.46 -0.04
C GLU A 883 -58.59 -1.93 -1.48
N ASN A 884 -57.81 -2.54 -2.41
CA ASN A 884 -58.10 -3.02 -3.78
C ASN A 884 -58.83 -2.17 -4.86
N LEU A 885 -58.26 -2.20 -6.08
CA LEU A 885 -58.87 -2.44 -7.43
C LEU A 885 -57.68 -2.64 -8.42
N THR A 886 -57.43 -3.84 -8.99
CA THR A 886 -57.86 -4.34 -10.33
C THR A 886 -57.50 -3.45 -11.53
N THR A 887 -57.05 -3.91 -12.71
CA THR A 887 -56.95 -5.25 -13.36
C THR A 887 -55.51 -5.45 -13.96
N GLU A 888 -55.11 -6.33 -14.92
CA GLU A 888 -55.73 -7.39 -15.76
C GLU A 888 -54.70 -8.46 -16.24
N THR A 889 -54.96 -9.13 -17.38
CA THR A 889 -54.18 -10.15 -18.13
C THR A 889 -53.21 -9.50 -19.17
N THR A 890 -52.36 -10.17 -19.97
CA THR A 890 -52.32 -11.50 -20.68
C THR A 890 -50.87 -12.03 -20.85
N GLU A 891 -50.57 -13.35 -20.83
CA GLU A 891 -50.37 -14.29 -21.99
C GLU A 891 -49.26 -13.92 -23.02
N THR A 892 -48.42 -14.80 -23.62
CA THR A 892 -48.22 -16.28 -23.56
C THR A 892 -46.89 -16.72 -24.24
N THR A 893 -46.46 -17.98 -23.97
CA THR A 893 -45.74 -18.96 -24.85
C THR A 893 -44.54 -18.58 -25.76
N GLU A 894 -43.47 -19.40 -25.65
CA GLU A 894 -42.73 -20.12 -26.73
C GLU A 894 -42.07 -19.34 -27.91
N SER A 895 -41.26 -19.94 -28.81
CA SER A 895 -40.09 -20.84 -28.69
C SER A 895 -39.42 -21.01 -30.09
N VAL A 896 -38.32 -21.79 -30.19
CA VAL A 896 -37.88 -22.58 -31.39
C VAL A 896 -37.15 -21.88 -32.60
N PHE A 897 -35.84 -22.23 -32.74
CA PHE A 897 -35.00 -22.45 -33.96
C PHE A 897 -34.76 -21.30 -34.98
N ALA A 898 -33.72 -21.27 -35.84
CA ALA A 898 -32.59 -22.16 -36.23
C ALA A 898 -31.29 -21.29 -36.43
N ILE A 899 -30.01 -21.73 -36.32
CA ILE A 899 -29.23 -22.83 -36.97
C ILE A 899 -29.11 -22.63 -38.50
N PRO A 900 -27.93 -22.83 -39.17
CA PRO A 900 -26.65 -23.48 -38.77
C PRO A 900 -25.51 -22.46 -38.44
N VAL A 901 -24.16 -22.62 -38.60
CA VAL A 901 -23.26 -23.54 -39.37
C VAL A 901 -21.85 -23.71 -38.71
N GLU A 902 -20.91 -24.29 -39.47
CA GLU A 902 -19.51 -24.74 -39.25
C GLU A 902 -18.41 -23.66 -39.08
N ASP A 903 -17.11 -23.94 -38.85
CA ASP A 903 -16.38 -24.94 -38.00
C ASP A 903 -14.84 -24.71 -38.11
N SER A 904 -14.03 -25.39 -37.29
CA SER A 904 -12.62 -25.83 -37.53
C SER A 904 -11.41 -24.85 -37.43
N SER A 905 -10.75 -24.88 -36.26
CA SER A 905 -9.32 -25.22 -36.02
C SER A 905 -8.08 -24.53 -36.69
N SER A 906 -7.10 -24.20 -35.81
CA SER A 906 -5.65 -24.56 -35.85
C SER A 906 -4.55 -23.81 -36.68
N SER A 907 -3.72 -23.04 -35.95
CA SER A 907 -2.25 -23.21 -35.73
C SER A 907 -1.10 -22.90 -36.75
N HIS A 908 -0.03 -22.27 -36.21
CA HIS A 908 1.45 -22.48 -36.42
C HIS A 908 2.26 -21.90 -37.64
N ALA A 909 3.60 -21.82 -37.43
CA ALA A 909 4.75 -21.54 -38.36
C ALA A 909 4.90 -20.09 -38.92
N THR A 910 6.05 -19.35 -38.91
CA THR A 910 7.45 -19.52 -39.43
C THR A 910 7.54 -19.53 -40.98
N THR A 911 8.54 -18.98 -41.72
CA THR A 911 10.04 -18.97 -41.56
C THR A 911 10.73 -17.94 -42.54
N GLU A 912 12.06 -17.99 -42.72
CA GLU A 912 13.01 -17.09 -43.48
C GLU A 912 13.32 -17.57 -44.95
N ALA A 913 14.03 -16.92 -45.91
CA ALA A 913 14.57 -15.55 -46.24
C ALA A 913 14.83 -15.47 -47.81
N THR A 914 15.87 -14.97 -48.53
CA THR A 914 17.23 -14.36 -48.32
C THR A 914 17.86 -13.77 -49.64
N THR A 915 18.77 -12.77 -49.56
CA THR A 915 19.86 -12.36 -50.55
C THR A 915 19.54 -11.85 -51.99
N GLU A 916 20.53 -11.39 -52.81
CA GLU A 916 21.25 -10.07 -52.86
C GLU A 916 22.03 -9.86 -54.21
N LEU A 917 22.76 -8.72 -54.42
CA LEU A 917 23.62 -8.27 -55.59
C LEU A 917 22.92 -7.83 -56.92
N THR A 918 22.87 -6.54 -57.37
CA THR A 918 23.88 -5.62 -58.03
C THR A 918 24.02 -5.83 -59.58
N THR A 919 24.61 -4.99 -60.48
CA THR A 919 25.57 -3.84 -60.42
C THR A 919 25.51 -2.94 -61.72
N GLU A 920 26.29 -1.83 -61.78
CA GLU A 920 26.69 -0.95 -62.92
C GLU A 920 25.73 0.15 -63.49
N THR A 921 26.25 1.05 -64.36
CA THR A 921 26.19 2.52 -64.11
C THR A 921 25.98 3.43 -65.34
N THR A 922 25.05 4.41 -65.28
CA THR A 922 25.28 5.88 -65.52
C THR A 922 24.01 6.75 -65.52
N GLY A 923 24.05 7.89 -64.80
CA GLY A 923 23.53 9.17 -65.28
C GLY A 923 22.03 9.38 -65.55
N ALA A 924 21.13 9.07 -64.61
CA ALA A 924 19.72 9.46 -64.68
C ALA A 924 19.21 10.05 -63.35
N THR A 925 18.16 10.87 -63.39
CA THR A 925 17.41 11.30 -62.19
C THR A 925 16.57 10.15 -61.66
N THR A 926 17.18 9.28 -60.87
CA THR A 926 16.55 8.09 -60.28
C THR A 926 15.91 8.37 -58.93
N GLU A 927 14.75 7.76 -58.70
CA GLU A 927 14.13 7.69 -57.38
C GLU A 927 15.08 6.98 -56.39
N ILE A 928 15.33 7.59 -55.23
CA ILE A 928 16.15 6.97 -54.20
C ILE A 928 15.33 5.88 -53.51
N LYS A 929 15.41 4.64 -54.02
CA LYS A 929 14.88 3.45 -53.34
C LYS A 929 15.65 3.19 -52.04
N ILE A 930 15.21 3.82 -50.96
CA ILE A 930 15.60 3.48 -49.59
C ILE A 930 14.82 2.22 -49.20
N ASP A 931 15.54 1.13 -48.93
CA ASP A 931 15.00 -0.10 -48.33
C ASP A 931 15.55 -0.31 -46.92
N LEU A 932 14.66 -0.49 -45.94
CA LEU A 932 14.97 -0.53 -44.51
C LEU A 932 15.41 -1.94 -44.08
N LYS A 933 16.71 -2.15 -43.83
CA LYS A 933 17.24 -3.43 -43.34
C LYS A 933 16.90 -3.66 -41.85
N ILE A 934 16.31 -4.83 -41.55
CA ILE A 934 16.09 -5.31 -40.17
C ILE A 934 17.44 -5.36 -39.42
N GLY A 935 17.42 -5.02 -38.13
CA GLY A 935 18.61 -4.86 -37.29
C GLY A 935 19.27 -3.49 -37.35
N SER A 936 18.91 -2.62 -38.31
CA SER A 936 19.46 -1.27 -38.42
C SER A 936 18.89 -0.33 -37.36
N SER A 937 19.76 0.43 -36.69
CA SER A 937 19.37 1.59 -35.88
C SER A 937 19.17 2.80 -36.77
N VAL A 938 17.96 3.37 -36.78
CA VAL A 938 17.58 4.49 -37.66
C VAL A 938 17.00 5.63 -36.81
N MET A 939 17.35 6.87 -37.16
CA MET A 939 16.76 8.06 -36.54
C MET A 939 15.40 8.36 -37.17
N ILE A 940 14.32 8.26 -36.41
CA ILE A 940 12.95 8.39 -36.91
C ILE A 940 12.58 9.87 -37.02
N ASN A 941 12.78 10.47 -38.19
CA ASN A 941 12.45 11.88 -38.42
C ASN A 941 11.03 12.09 -39.00
N CYS A 942 10.05 11.32 -38.51
CA CYS A 942 8.64 11.44 -38.90
C CYS A 942 7.82 12.08 -37.76
N PRO A 943 7.26 13.30 -37.93
CA PRO A 943 6.52 13.99 -36.86
C PRO A 943 5.24 13.28 -36.38
N GLN A 944 4.70 12.35 -37.18
CA GLN A 944 3.50 11.57 -36.83
C GLN A 944 3.84 10.27 -36.07
N SER A 945 5.12 9.94 -35.89
CA SER A 945 5.54 8.82 -35.04
C SER A 945 5.73 9.30 -33.59
N PRO A 946 5.30 8.53 -32.57
CA PRO A 946 5.60 8.83 -31.17
C PRO A 946 7.10 8.77 -30.81
N LYS A 947 7.97 8.42 -31.77
CA LYS A 947 9.43 8.35 -31.65
C LYS A 947 10.18 9.38 -32.49
N HIS A 948 9.53 10.49 -32.85
CA HIS A 948 10.16 11.56 -33.61
C HIS A 948 11.48 12.02 -32.97
N ASN A 949 12.54 12.11 -33.77
CA ASN A 949 13.93 12.43 -33.38
C ASN A 949 14.58 11.45 -32.37
N GLN A 950 14.08 10.21 -32.26
CA GLN A 950 14.73 9.13 -31.51
C GLN A 950 15.41 8.14 -32.47
N ILE A 951 16.51 7.53 -32.00
CA ILE A 951 17.16 6.41 -32.70
C ILE A 951 16.55 5.11 -32.18
N ALA A 952 15.93 4.33 -33.06
CA ALA A 952 15.35 3.04 -32.71
C ALA A 952 15.83 1.95 -33.68
N GLN A 953 15.89 0.71 -33.20
CA GLN A 953 16.32 -0.43 -34.00
C GLN A 953 15.12 -1.10 -34.67
N ILE A 954 15.19 -1.27 -35.99
CA ILE A 954 14.11 -1.88 -36.79
C ILE A 954 14.12 -3.40 -36.55
N LEU A 955 13.05 -3.92 -35.97
CA LEU A 955 12.88 -5.36 -35.71
C LEU A 955 12.07 -6.04 -36.83
N ARG A 956 11.16 -5.29 -37.48
CA ARG A 956 10.46 -5.73 -38.70
C ARG A 956 10.13 -4.52 -39.58
N ALA A 957 10.17 -4.68 -40.90
CA ALA A 957 9.71 -3.67 -41.85
C ALA A 957 9.02 -4.32 -43.05
N ALA A 958 7.88 -3.78 -43.46
CA ALA A 958 7.14 -4.21 -44.65
C ALA A 958 6.79 -2.98 -45.51
N LYS A 959 6.88 -3.12 -46.83
CA LYS A 959 6.62 -2.03 -47.79
C LYS A 959 5.24 -2.22 -48.41
N THR A 960 4.45 -1.15 -48.44
CA THR A 960 3.17 -1.06 -49.13
C THR A 960 3.21 0.18 -50.04
N GLU A 961 2.27 0.33 -50.98
CA GLU A 961 2.31 1.45 -51.91
C GLU A 961 2.18 2.80 -51.18
N GLY A 962 3.24 3.61 -51.24
CA GLY A 962 3.34 4.92 -50.59
C GLY A 962 3.91 4.93 -49.16
N TYR A 963 4.02 3.79 -48.46
CA TYR A 963 4.47 3.77 -47.06
C TYR A 963 5.12 2.46 -46.60
N TRP A 964 5.95 2.56 -45.56
CA TRP A 964 6.46 1.43 -44.79
C TRP A 964 5.64 1.23 -43.51
N VAL A 965 5.39 -0.02 -43.15
CA VAL A 965 4.97 -0.40 -41.78
C VAL A 965 6.20 -0.96 -41.08
N VAL A 966 6.59 -0.34 -39.96
CA VAL A 966 7.85 -0.64 -39.26
C VAL A 966 7.58 -0.93 -37.78
N GLN A 967 8.10 -2.05 -37.31
CA GLN A 967 8.06 -2.50 -35.92
C GLN A 967 9.45 -2.34 -35.30
N PHE A 968 9.51 -1.69 -34.14
CA PHE A 968 10.76 -1.43 -33.42
C PHE A 968 11.01 -2.43 -32.29
N SER A 969 12.24 -2.46 -31.75
CA SER A 969 12.73 -3.46 -30.78
C SER A 969 12.05 -3.47 -29.41
N ASP A 970 11.19 -2.50 -29.10
CA ASP A 970 10.33 -2.44 -27.91
C ASP A 970 8.86 -2.82 -28.20
N GLY A 971 8.55 -3.27 -29.42
CA GLY A 971 7.22 -3.73 -29.81
C GLY A 971 6.26 -2.64 -30.31
N THR A 972 6.71 -1.40 -30.50
CA THR A 972 5.86 -0.36 -31.11
C THR A 972 5.87 -0.46 -32.64
N ASP A 973 4.70 -0.43 -33.26
CA ASP A 973 4.53 -0.32 -34.71
C ASP A 973 4.36 1.16 -35.13
N THR A 974 4.75 1.50 -36.35
CA THR A 974 4.64 2.86 -36.92
C THR A 974 4.55 2.79 -38.44
N ILE A 975 3.73 3.66 -39.02
CA ILE A 975 3.65 3.86 -40.48
C ILE A 975 4.55 5.05 -40.86
N LEU A 976 5.42 4.87 -41.84
CA LEU A 976 6.36 5.88 -42.33
C LEU A 976 6.14 6.11 -43.85
N PRO A 977 5.71 7.30 -44.29
CA PRO A 977 5.56 7.58 -45.73
C PRO A 977 6.92 7.61 -46.43
N THR A 978 7.01 7.06 -47.64
CA THR A 978 8.29 6.87 -48.34
C THR A 978 9.03 8.17 -48.70
N SER A 979 8.36 9.32 -48.64
CA SER A 979 8.94 10.64 -48.92
C SER A 979 9.78 11.25 -47.78
N ASN A 980 9.60 10.79 -46.53
CA ASN A 980 10.08 11.52 -45.34
C ASN A 980 11.23 10.81 -44.58
N LEU A 981 12.09 10.09 -45.30
CA LEU A 981 13.30 9.44 -44.76
C LEU A 981 14.54 10.32 -45.03
N PRO A 982 15.17 10.95 -44.02
CA PRO A 982 16.39 11.75 -44.23
C PRO A 982 17.61 10.88 -44.52
N LEU A 983 18.63 11.53 -45.09
CA LEU A 983 19.90 10.93 -45.47
C LEU A 983 20.65 10.31 -44.27
N VAL A 984 20.90 9.00 -44.31
CA VAL A 984 21.72 8.31 -43.30
C VAL A 984 23.20 8.48 -43.63
N GLN A 985 23.88 9.42 -42.95
CA GLN A 985 25.34 9.43 -42.92
C GLN A 985 25.85 8.40 -41.88
N GLN A 986 26.59 7.39 -42.34
CA GLN A 986 27.36 6.52 -41.46
C GLN A 986 28.55 7.30 -40.87
N MET A 987 28.45 7.74 -39.61
CA MET A 987 29.59 8.24 -38.86
C MET A 987 30.38 7.09 -38.24
N ALA A 988 31.38 6.59 -38.97
CA ALA A 988 32.45 5.79 -38.38
C ALA A 988 33.57 6.73 -37.89
N LEU A 989 33.92 6.65 -36.60
CA LEU A 989 35.08 7.33 -36.02
C LEU A 989 35.90 6.32 -35.19
N PRO A 990 37.24 6.30 -35.33
CA PRO A 990 38.08 5.34 -34.63
C PRO A 990 38.35 5.76 -33.17
N LEU A 991 38.30 4.80 -32.24
CA LEU A 991 38.73 4.98 -30.86
C LEU A 991 40.19 4.55 -30.70
N GLN A 992 41.04 5.41 -30.14
CA GLN A 992 42.37 5.02 -29.65
C GLN A 992 42.26 4.38 -28.27
N GLU A 993 43.12 3.40 -27.99
CA GLU A 993 43.01 2.49 -26.85
C GLU A 993 43.57 3.08 -25.55
N SER A 994 42.74 3.21 -24.50
CA SER A 994 43.23 3.60 -23.15
C SER A 994 42.37 3.11 -21.97
N GLY A 995 41.57 2.05 -22.15
CA GLY A 995 40.71 1.48 -21.09
C GLY A 995 40.60 -0.05 -21.14
N ILE A 996 40.09 -0.65 -20.06
CA ILE A 996 39.84 -2.11 -19.93
C ILE A 996 38.82 -2.56 -21.00
N GLN A 997 39.11 -3.67 -21.68
CA GLN A 997 38.34 -4.21 -22.80
C GLN A 997 37.60 -5.50 -22.45
N VAL A 998 36.61 -5.86 -23.27
CA VAL A 998 36.02 -7.21 -23.24
C VAL A 998 37.11 -8.24 -23.57
N GLY A 999 37.13 -9.35 -22.81
CA GLY A 999 38.18 -10.36 -22.85
C GLY A 999 39.39 -10.10 -21.93
N ASP A 1000 39.49 -8.94 -21.27
CA ASP A 1000 40.55 -8.71 -20.28
C ASP A 1000 40.32 -9.49 -18.98
N LYS A 1001 41.41 -10.04 -18.42
CA LYS A 1001 41.44 -10.58 -17.06
C LYS A 1001 41.66 -9.46 -16.04
N VAL A 1002 40.77 -9.37 -15.07
CA VAL A 1002 40.70 -8.30 -14.07
C VAL A 1002 40.62 -8.85 -12.66
N LYS A 1003 41.21 -8.12 -11.69
CA LYS A 1003 41.23 -8.48 -10.26
C LYS A 1003 40.60 -7.39 -9.41
N ASP A 1004 39.52 -7.72 -8.69
CA ASP A 1004 39.09 -6.97 -7.49
C ASP A 1004 39.89 -7.53 -6.29
N SER A 1005 39.91 -6.78 -5.19
CA SER A 1005 40.45 -7.11 -3.87
C SER A 1005 40.12 -8.50 -3.28
N LYS A 1006 39.20 -9.26 -3.88
CA LYS A 1006 38.68 -10.55 -3.37
C LYS A 1006 38.55 -11.67 -4.42
N LYS A 1007 38.53 -11.36 -5.72
CA LYS A 1007 38.33 -12.33 -6.81
C LYS A 1007 38.96 -11.85 -8.12
N GLU A 1008 39.31 -12.81 -8.96
CA GLU A 1008 39.68 -12.60 -10.37
C GLU A 1008 38.49 -12.96 -11.27
N GLY A 1009 38.36 -12.29 -12.41
CA GLY A 1009 37.30 -12.51 -13.39
C GLY A 1009 37.68 -12.03 -14.78
N VAL A 1010 36.79 -12.26 -15.76
CA VAL A 1010 36.94 -11.83 -17.16
C VAL A 1010 35.85 -10.81 -17.47
N VAL A 1011 36.20 -9.71 -18.13
CA VAL A 1011 35.20 -8.75 -18.64
C VAL A 1011 34.49 -9.40 -19.83
N VAL A 1012 33.22 -9.76 -19.68
CA VAL A 1012 32.42 -10.43 -20.72
C VAL A 1012 31.63 -9.46 -21.58
N GLU A 1013 31.34 -8.25 -21.07
CA GLU A 1013 30.56 -7.24 -21.78
C GLU A 1013 30.91 -5.83 -21.28
N ARG A 1014 30.97 -4.84 -22.19
CA ARG A 1014 31.16 -3.42 -21.87
C ARG A 1014 30.18 -2.59 -22.69
N TYR A 1015 29.34 -1.80 -22.02
CA TYR A 1015 28.36 -0.89 -22.61
C TYR A 1015 28.61 0.55 -22.13
N GLN A 1016 28.34 1.55 -22.97
CA GLN A 1016 28.46 2.96 -22.61
C GLN A 1016 27.08 3.59 -22.46
N GLN A 1017 26.79 4.21 -21.31
CA GLN A 1017 25.53 4.89 -21.05
C GLN A 1017 25.83 6.37 -20.72
N GLY A 1018 25.93 7.20 -21.76
CA GLY A 1018 26.32 8.60 -21.65
C GLY A 1018 27.80 8.75 -21.34
N SER A 1019 28.13 9.40 -20.22
CA SER A 1019 29.51 9.60 -19.73
C SER A 1019 30.13 8.39 -19.05
N ASP A 1020 29.32 7.41 -18.66
CA ASP A 1020 29.73 6.30 -17.80
C ASP A 1020 29.68 4.95 -18.52
N PHE A 1021 30.42 3.98 -17.97
CA PHE A 1021 30.51 2.63 -18.53
C PHE A 1021 29.92 1.60 -17.58
N ILE A 1022 29.29 0.59 -18.17
CA ILE A 1022 28.76 -0.58 -17.49
C ILE A 1022 29.59 -1.76 -17.97
N CYS A 1023 30.25 -2.46 -17.04
CA CYS A 1023 30.99 -3.68 -17.36
C CYS A 1023 30.35 -4.88 -16.66
N GLY A 1024 30.05 -5.92 -17.45
CA GLY A 1024 29.76 -7.26 -16.96
C GLY A 1024 31.09 -7.99 -16.75
N VAL A 1025 31.36 -8.43 -15.52
CA VAL A 1025 32.54 -9.24 -15.19
C VAL A 1025 32.08 -10.61 -14.72
N ASP A 1026 32.51 -11.66 -15.42
CA ASP A 1026 32.27 -13.04 -14.98
C ASP A 1026 33.37 -13.50 -14.02
N PHE A 1027 32.95 -13.99 -12.86
CA PHE A 1027 33.82 -14.56 -11.83
C PHE A 1027 33.74 -16.09 -11.77
N GLY A 1028 33.14 -16.74 -12.77
CA GLY A 1028 33.05 -18.18 -12.95
C GLY A 1028 31.93 -18.87 -12.14
N ASP A 1029 31.44 -18.24 -11.08
CA ASP A 1029 30.26 -18.68 -10.33
C ASP A 1029 29.03 -17.76 -10.53
N LYS A 1030 29.24 -16.47 -10.83
CA LYS A 1030 28.23 -15.50 -11.26
C LYS A 1030 28.84 -14.38 -12.12
N ILE A 1031 28.08 -13.90 -13.09
CA ILE A 1031 28.33 -12.62 -13.76
C ILE A 1031 27.90 -11.48 -12.82
N GLY A 1032 28.82 -10.57 -12.50
CA GLY A 1032 28.56 -9.35 -11.76
C GLY A 1032 28.50 -8.15 -12.69
N VAL A 1033 27.35 -7.49 -12.79
CA VAL A 1033 27.22 -6.19 -13.45
C VAL A 1033 27.74 -5.11 -12.51
N VAL A 1034 28.69 -4.31 -12.99
CA VAL A 1034 29.33 -3.24 -12.21
C VAL A 1034 29.19 -1.90 -12.95
N TYR A 1035 28.40 -1.01 -12.37
CA TYR A 1035 28.23 0.38 -12.79
C TYR A 1035 29.35 1.23 -12.16
N LEU A 1036 30.26 1.79 -12.96
CA LEU A 1036 31.35 2.66 -12.49
C LEU A 1036 31.79 3.64 -13.58
N SER A 1037 32.18 4.85 -13.21
CA SER A 1037 32.90 5.73 -14.14
C SER A 1037 34.24 5.09 -14.54
N GLU A 1038 34.79 5.42 -15.71
CA GLU A 1038 36.09 4.87 -16.16
C GLU A 1038 37.23 5.22 -15.17
N SER A 1039 37.07 6.31 -14.42
CA SER A 1039 37.98 6.74 -13.35
C SER A 1039 37.94 5.87 -12.08
N GLU A 1040 36.88 5.09 -11.88
CA GLU A 1040 36.69 4.19 -10.74
C GLU A 1040 36.90 2.74 -11.14
N LEU A 1041 36.54 2.37 -12.37
CA LEU A 1041 36.77 1.05 -12.94
C LEU A 1041 38.27 0.69 -12.89
N ASN A 1042 39.13 1.64 -13.30
CA ASN A 1042 40.59 1.54 -13.21
C ASN A 1042 41.17 1.65 -11.78
N LYS A 1043 40.39 2.09 -10.78
CA LYS A 1043 40.80 2.10 -9.35
C LYS A 1043 40.43 0.80 -8.63
N ARG A 1044 39.34 0.15 -9.06
CA ARG A 1044 38.77 -1.04 -8.43
C ARG A 1044 39.32 -2.34 -9.02
N PHE A 1045 39.59 -2.35 -10.32
CA PHE A 1045 40.04 -3.54 -11.05
C PHE A 1045 41.44 -3.33 -11.62
N THR A 1046 42.37 -4.20 -11.23
CA THR A 1046 43.70 -4.25 -11.86
C THR A 1046 43.67 -5.25 -13.02
N ARG A 1047 44.06 -4.80 -14.22
CA ARG A 1047 44.24 -5.66 -15.42
C ARG A 1047 45.44 -6.58 -15.18
N ILE A 1048 45.22 -7.89 -15.18
CA ILE A 1048 46.25 -8.91 -14.85
C ILE A 1048 47.01 -9.38 -16.11
N GLY A 1049 46.38 -9.28 -17.28
CA GLY A 1049 46.93 -9.66 -18.57
C GLY A 1049 45.88 -9.53 -19.67
N SER A 1050 46.34 -9.40 -20.92
CA SER A 1050 45.50 -9.24 -22.11
C SER A 1050 45.57 -10.47 -23.01
N LYS A 1051 44.41 -10.80 -23.62
CA LYS A 1051 44.16 -11.90 -24.57
C LYS A 1051 44.37 -13.33 -24.05
N LEU A 1052 43.28 -14.09 -24.05
CA LEU A 1052 43.18 -15.28 -24.90
C LEU A 1052 41.77 -15.34 -25.48
#